data_AF-A0A662XQ23-F1
#
_entry.id   AF-A0A662XQ23-F1
#
_cell.length_a   1.000
_cell.length_b   1.000
_cell.length_c   1.000
_cell.angle_alpha   90.00
_cell.angle_beta   90.00
_cell.angle_gamma   90.00
#
_symmetry.space_group_name_H-M   'P 1'
#
loop_
_entity.id
_entity.type
_entity.pdbx_description
1 polymer ?
#
loop_
_entity_poly.entity_id
_entity_poly.type
_entity_poly.pdbx_seq_one_letter_code
_entity_poly.pdbx_strand_id
1 'polypeptide(L)'
;MRVEPLEDHSELRQAEPVFVPTRKASSVAVPPKGETGRAPDSDAIVDEERSLYELRLAQPLLTVDLSRTPASTLLSSRAHDKLVANMPTIMQVLDWISRASSIGFVCLLVLPAATMKPCIVPILFTSLLPLLAIMAFLSSDVLAQLVYIYEFWFISALNTLNWLGLGLIFGDERAVVCGGLWVGSQTVVAIDSNYRTYPIVAKTIVMVGPSMLALTVCCAYRLVADTKYPSLALGGLALQPRQIVIFTSSTLAVFMVKKAFSKHHRMGVYLRRRQSRVDVPSTRHTIPCVVLQARLRLIPVSNQRRQSRRQLTTSPLASDIPAGVGATAPLNVTSAPQIQQLRLSNGKAFVVDSQCTLAGGRLLEQLKTSRWWKAALYGAGAVGLATTIAAWVLLLQQHRQQASELLSMIVGVVAVSCTVLFTTATVALTQRDLLRLLVWSFDVVFSTVQGTALAVCLLDLLRWRAVSSLAVVSWWLWFHWLLILDALTPSAAHRLRLRKYFALPAILLVLSIASVCALDLVMDSPAFSPRLLWSLDFASLGDFDLYTDTFAVQRVVTIVGWSTRLVIELAMGSQAPSSTPSTHVLPASSLLGLEMRIQPRQVEPVVGLSANPAPIAVQSKHEAGHTTDSDAVGGEEQPLYELRLAQPLPTLDLSRTPASAILSSRTHDRLEIAMPVVMPVMVSSFGASLLGFVGLLAVTAATMKPWVSLIFVASLLPLPFVTGFLSLDVLTQLLHNYEFWFVSALNALNWLGVGLIFGDVRAIACVGLCFNVQLFVVIDANYRAYPSATKAIMVAGPAMLALTVCSTYGLVADSNSPTLTLGGLVLQSRQIVVFTSSTLAVFMIKKGYFKHRRMGVHPHRGGSPIDAPSARHTIPCVVLQARLRLLPIGIQTRHFPNQPSTFPLASNIREESEVVGPSNAEIAPHSQQMRLSNSKAFVVDARRTLVCGRLLEQFITSWWWQTALYGTGAVGLTATTAVWILLLQPGRQEANEQLATILGVVAAACSLLFTTATVALTQRDLLRLLAWSFDVVFSTVQGTALAVCLLDLLRWRAVSSLAVVSWWLWFHWLLILDALIPSVTHQLRLRKYFALPVIVLVLVAASVCALGLLMDGDKLFSSRLLWSMRLTNIGDFNLHTDSLAVQRVVTIVGWSARLVVEL
;
A
#
# COMPACT_ATOMS: atom_id res chain seq x y z
N MET A 1 -30.93 -4.41 30.38
CA MET A 1 -31.03 -5.88 30.47
C MET A 1 -29.75 -6.41 31.10
N ARG A 2 -29.86 -6.91 32.34
CA ARG A 2 -28.80 -7.62 33.08
C ARG A 2 -29.02 -9.11 32.81
N VAL A 3 -27.98 -9.83 32.41
CA VAL A 3 -28.01 -11.29 32.24
C VAL A 3 -26.84 -11.84 33.05
N GLU A 4 -27.17 -12.59 34.10
CA GLU A 4 -26.25 -13.41 34.88
C GLU A 4 -25.96 -14.74 34.16
N PRO A 5 -24.81 -15.41 34.42
CA PRO A 5 -24.52 -16.70 33.84
C PRO A 5 -25.11 -17.85 34.69
N LEU A 6 -25.71 -18.82 34.00
CA LEU A 6 -26.34 -20.02 34.55
C LEU A 6 -25.29 -21.12 34.78
N GLU A 7 -25.37 -21.79 35.92
CA GLU A 7 -24.56 -22.95 36.34
C GLU A 7 -25.01 -24.26 35.68
N ASP A 8 -24.05 -25.18 35.54
CA ASP A 8 -24.17 -26.53 34.98
C ASP A 8 -24.93 -27.49 35.93
N HIS A 9 -25.88 -28.25 35.38
CA HIS A 9 -26.31 -29.53 35.93
C HIS A 9 -26.44 -30.56 34.81
N SER A 10 -25.63 -31.62 34.89
CA SER A 10 -25.73 -32.82 34.06
C SER A 10 -25.99 -34.03 34.95
N GLU A 11 -27.19 -34.60 34.88
CA GLU A 11 -27.49 -35.93 35.42
C GLU A 11 -27.55 -36.99 34.31
N LEU A 12 -27.02 -38.16 34.67
CA LEU A 12 -26.90 -39.39 33.89
C LEU A 12 -28.23 -39.93 33.36
N ARG A 13 -28.18 -40.63 32.21
CA ARG A 13 -28.93 -41.89 32.00
C ARG A 13 -28.24 -42.83 31.01
N GLN A 14 -27.85 -43.98 31.59
CA GLN A 14 -27.94 -45.39 31.18
C GLN A 14 -27.77 -45.87 29.72
N ALA A 15 -27.08 -47.01 29.66
CA ALA A 15 -26.58 -47.83 28.56
C ALA A 15 -27.63 -48.56 27.70
N GLU A 16 -27.20 -48.97 26.50
CA GLU A 16 -27.38 -50.34 25.97
C GLU A 16 -26.37 -50.66 24.84
N PRO A 17 -25.99 -51.94 24.61
CA PRO A 17 -24.86 -52.34 23.77
C PRO A 17 -25.29 -52.88 22.40
N VAL A 18 -24.49 -52.69 21.35
CA VAL A 18 -24.70 -53.37 20.05
C VAL A 18 -23.39 -53.85 19.41
N PHE A 19 -23.28 -55.17 19.36
CA PHE A 19 -22.63 -56.09 18.39
C PHE A 19 -21.44 -55.65 17.53
N VAL A 20 -20.34 -56.39 17.69
CA VAL A 20 -19.17 -56.46 16.79
C VAL A 20 -19.31 -57.68 15.86
N PRO A 21 -19.13 -57.55 14.53
CA PRO A 21 -18.83 -58.69 13.68
C PRO A 21 -17.34 -58.82 13.42
N THR A 22 -16.86 -60.04 13.64
CA THR A 22 -15.53 -60.56 13.33
C THR A 22 -15.23 -60.48 11.83
N ARG A 23 -14.00 -60.08 11.45
CA ARG A 23 -13.48 -60.29 10.09
C ARG A 23 -12.07 -60.87 10.10
N LYS A 24 -11.93 -61.87 9.23
CA LYS A 24 -10.88 -62.88 9.08
C LYS A 24 -9.47 -62.35 8.83
N ALA A 25 -8.51 -63.14 9.33
CA ALA A 25 -7.10 -63.08 9.01
C ALA A 25 -6.81 -63.52 7.55
N SER A 26 -5.87 -62.85 6.91
CA SER A 26 -5.12 -63.38 5.75
C SER A 26 -3.63 -63.27 6.02
N SER A 27 -2.97 -64.39 5.83
CA SER A 27 -1.57 -64.70 6.06
C SER A 27 -0.64 -64.29 4.91
N VAL A 28 0.67 -64.50 5.14
CA VAL A 28 1.78 -64.65 4.16
C VAL A 28 2.46 -63.32 3.77
N ALA A 29 3.79 -63.13 3.75
CA ALA A 29 4.98 -63.99 3.92
C ALA A 29 6.19 -63.17 4.42
N VAL A 30 7.12 -63.87 5.06
CA VAL A 30 8.50 -63.45 5.35
C VAL A 30 9.40 -63.88 4.18
N PRO A 31 10.44 -63.09 3.83
CA PRO A 31 11.65 -63.68 3.25
C PRO A 31 12.93 -63.35 4.06
N PRO A 32 14.01 -64.13 3.85
CA PRO A 32 15.05 -64.32 4.85
C PRO A 32 16.28 -63.43 4.66
N LYS A 33 17.03 -63.32 5.76
CA LYS A 33 18.40 -62.82 5.85
C LYS A 33 19.37 -63.61 4.95
N GLY A 34 20.26 -62.88 4.29
CA GLY A 34 21.49 -63.39 3.70
C GLY A 34 22.49 -62.25 3.50
N GLU A 35 23.56 -62.25 4.29
CA GLU A 35 24.69 -61.31 4.23
C GLU A 35 25.50 -61.48 2.93
N THR A 36 26.06 -60.38 2.42
CA THR A 36 27.48 -60.27 2.01
C THR A 36 27.80 -58.82 1.63
N GLY A 37 28.93 -58.34 2.14
CA GLY A 37 29.32 -56.94 2.11
C GLY A 37 29.60 -56.39 0.72
N ARG A 38 29.11 -55.17 0.50
CA ARG A 38 29.67 -54.19 -0.42
C ARG A 38 29.47 -52.82 0.21
N ALA A 39 30.57 -52.11 0.43
CA ALA A 39 30.52 -50.73 0.91
C ALA A 39 29.60 -49.92 -0.02
N PRO A 40 28.62 -49.17 0.51
CA PRO A 40 27.86 -48.26 -0.31
C PRO A 40 28.82 -47.15 -0.74
N ASP A 41 29.14 -47.10 -2.03
CA ASP A 41 29.54 -45.86 -2.65
C ASP A 41 28.51 -44.83 -2.22
N SER A 42 28.98 -43.86 -1.45
CA SER A 42 28.23 -42.69 -1.04
C SER A 42 27.75 -42.04 -2.33
N ASP A 43 26.53 -42.39 -2.76
CA ASP A 43 25.76 -41.66 -3.73
C ASP A 43 25.89 -40.21 -3.31
N ALA A 44 26.64 -39.46 -4.12
CA ALA A 44 26.66 -38.03 -4.05
C ALA A 44 25.19 -37.63 -4.23
N ILE A 45 24.50 -37.42 -3.12
CA ILE A 45 23.28 -36.64 -3.07
C ILE A 45 23.74 -35.33 -3.66
N VAL A 46 23.52 -35.19 -4.96
CA VAL A 46 23.63 -33.94 -5.68
C VAL A 46 22.52 -33.12 -5.06
N ASP A 47 22.83 -32.50 -3.92
CA ASP A 47 22.05 -31.43 -3.34
C ASP A 47 21.78 -30.51 -4.52
N GLU A 48 20.54 -30.52 -5.01
CA GLU A 48 20.12 -29.61 -6.08
C GLU A 48 20.45 -28.21 -5.56
N GLU A 49 21.58 -27.68 -6.04
CA GLU A 49 22.19 -26.49 -5.49
C GLU A 49 21.14 -25.40 -5.47
N ARG A 50 20.65 -25.05 -4.28
CA ARG A 50 19.80 -23.88 -4.09
C ARG A 50 20.59 -22.69 -4.62
N SER A 51 20.25 -22.24 -5.83
CA SER A 51 20.88 -21.10 -6.45
C SER A 51 20.38 -19.84 -5.77
N LEU A 52 21.04 -19.49 -4.67
CA LEU A 52 20.90 -18.21 -4.01
C LEU A 52 21.58 -17.15 -4.86
N TYR A 53 20.88 -16.06 -5.14
CA TYR A 53 21.45 -14.91 -5.83
C TYR A 53 21.64 -13.77 -4.84
N GLU A 54 22.82 -13.16 -4.86
CA GLU A 54 23.11 -11.94 -4.13
C GLU A 54 23.05 -10.75 -5.09
N LEU A 55 22.36 -9.70 -4.67
CA LEU A 55 22.30 -8.44 -5.39
C LEU A 55 23.58 -7.64 -5.15
N ARG A 56 24.37 -7.41 -6.21
CA ARG A 56 25.61 -6.61 -6.18
C ARG A 56 25.54 -5.41 -7.11
N LEU A 57 26.42 -4.43 -6.89
CA LEU A 57 26.63 -3.36 -7.85
C LEU A 57 27.19 -3.93 -9.17
N ALA A 58 26.59 -3.55 -10.29
CA ALA A 58 27.01 -3.97 -11.62
C ALA A 58 28.30 -3.25 -12.06
N GLN A 59 28.51 -2.03 -11.57
CA GLN A 59 29.66 -1.19 -11.84
C GLN A 59 30.17 -0.57 -10.53
N PRO A 60 31.48 -0.30 -10.39
CA PRO A 60 31.97 0.47 -9.27
C PRO A 60 31.27 1.84 -9.26
N LEU A 61 30.89 2.29 -8.07
CA LEU A 61 30.23 3.58 -7.93
C LEU A 61 31.23 4.68 -8.27
N LEU A 62 30.77 5.71 -8.98
CA LEU A 62 31.62 6.85 -9.33
C LEU A 62 32.16 7.51 -8.07
N THR A 63 33.43 7.89 -8.09
CA THR A 63 33.99 8.83 -7.12
C THR A 63 33.44 10.21 -7.42
N VAL A 64 32.78 10.83 -6.44
CA VAL A 64 32.16 12.14 -6.59
C VAL A 64 32.88 13.12 -5.68
N ASP A 65 33.33 14.25 -6.23
CA ASP A 65 33.87 15.32 -5.41
C ASP A 65 32.73 16.21 -4.92
N LEU A 66 32.33 15.98 -3.68
CA LEU A 66 31.29 16.76 -3.02
C LEU A 66 31.72 18.19 -2.71
N SER A 67 33.02 18.48 -2.69
CA SER A 67 33.54 19.84 -2.41
C SER A 67 33.28 20.81 -3.55
N ARG A 68 33.18 20.31 -4.79
CA ARG A 68 33.00 21.10 -6.01
C ARG A 68 31.57 21.64 -6.13
N THR A 69 31.37 22.84 -5.61
CA THR A 69 30.12 23.62 -5.67
C THR A 69 30.35 24.95 -6.40
N PRO A 70 29.32 25.57 -7.01
CA PRO A 70 29.46 26.91 -7.58
C PRO A 70 30.01 27.94 -6.57
N ALA A 71 29.61 27.84 -5.30
CA ALA A 71 30.16 28.67 -4.23
C ALA A 71 31.66 28.43 -4.03
N SER A 72 32.14 27.19 -4.09
CA SER A 72 33.59 26.89 -3.96
C SER A 72 34.42 27.39 -5.14
N THR A 73 33.81 27.53 -6.33
CA THR A 73 34.49 28.09 -7.51
C THR A 73 34.47 29.61 -7.54
N LEU A 74 33.42 30.23 -6.99
CA LEU A 74 33.24 31.68 -6.98
C LEU A 74 33.88 32.37 -5.77
N LEU A 75 34.02 31.67 -4.64
CA LEU A 75 34.55 32.22 -3.39
C LEU A 75 35.96 31.68 -3.11
N SER A 76 36.79 32.50 -2.45
CA SER A 76 38.06 32.01 -1.90
C SER A 76 37.82 30.90 -0.87
N SER A 77 38.77 29.98 -0.70
CA SER A 77 38.65 28.85 0.26
C SER A 77 38.25 29.31 1.66
N ARG A 78 38.89 30.37 2.18
CA ARG A 78 38.55 30.98 3.48
C ARG A 78 37.12 31.52 3.54
N ALA A 79 36.63 32.13 2.47
CA ALA A 79 35.25 32.63 2.41
C ALA A 79 34.24 31.48 2.28
N HIS A 80 34.58 30.44 1.52
CA HIS A 80 33.78 29.21 1.44
C HIS A 80 33.67 28.53 2.81
N ASP A 81 34.78 28.38 3.53
CA ASP A 81 34.79 27.73 4.86
C ASP A 81 33.98 28.53 5.88
N LYS A 82 34.11 29.86 5.89
CA LYS A 82 33.26 30.73 6.73
C LYS A 82 31.78 30.60 6.38
N LEU A 83 31.46 30.57 5.09
CA LEU A 83 30.10 30.39 4.61
C LEU A 83 29.53 29.02 5.02
N VAL A 84 30.33 27.96 4.94
CA VAL A 84 29.97 26.60 5.37
C VAL A 84 29.79 26.52 6.89
N ALA A 85 30.64 27.19 7.67
CA ALA A 85 30.51 27.27 9.12
C ALA A 85 29.21 27.98 9.53
N ASN A 86 28.84 29.06 8.83
CA ASN A 86 27.60 29.82 9.06
C ASN A 86 26.36 29.18 8.43
N MET A 87 26.53 28.10 7.68
CA MET A 87 25.48 27.45 6.89
C MET A 87 24.24 27.11 7.73
N PRO A 88 24.32 26.51 8.95
CA PRO A 88 23.12 26.17 9.71
C PRO A 88 22.22 27.37 10.02
N THR A 89 22.82 28.54 10.32
CA THR A 89 22.11 29.78 10.61
C THR A 89 21.47 30.36 9.35
N ILE A 90 22.25 30.46 8.26
CA ILE A 90 21.75 30.92 6.95
C ILE A 90 20.56 30.06 6.51
N MET A 91 20.70 28.75 6.69
CA MET A 91 19.72 27.75 6.32
C MET A 91 18.40 27.85 7.10
N GLN A 92 18.44 28.22 8.39
CA GLN A 92 17.20 28.53 9.13
C GLN A 92 16.48 29.76 8.59
N VAL A 93 17.23 30.81 8.21
CA VAL A 93 16.65 32.01 7.61
C VAL A 93 16.02 31.69 6.26
N LEU A 94 16.71 30.90 5.42
CA LEU A 94 16.17 30.47 4.13
C LEU A 94 14.93 29.59 4.25
N ASP A 95 14.84 28.72 5.25
CA ASP A 95 13.62 27.94 5.54
C ASP A 95 12.45 28.87 5.86
N TRP A 96 12.68 29.91 6.67
CA TRP A 96 11.66 30.91 6.98
C TRP A 96 11.19 31.68 5.75
N ILE A 97 12.13 32.15 4.92
CA ILE A 97 11.83 32.87 3.68
C ILE A 97 11.07 31.95 2.70
N SER A 98 11.47 30.68 2.58
CA SER A 98 10.79 29.70 1.74
C SER A 98 9.35 29.46 2.18
N ARG A 99 9.07 29.39 3.49
CA ARG A 99 7.70 29.29 4.02
C ARG A 99 6.88 30.52 3.74
N ALA A 100 7.46 31.71 3.93
CA ALA A 100 6.81 32.97 3.58
C ALA A 100 6.47 33.03 2.08
N SER A 101 7.37 32.55 1.22
CA SER A 101 7.14 32.44 -0.22
C SER A 101 6.00 31.46 -0.55
N SER A 102 5.92 30.30 0.10
CA SER A 102 4.80 29.35 -0.07
C SER A 102 3.44 29.95 0.35
N ILE A 103 3.40 30.73 1.44
CA ILE A 103 2.19 31.45 1.85
C ILE A 103 1.86 32.53 0.82
N GLY A 104 2.85 33.32 0.41
CA GLY A 104 2.71 34.33 -0.64
C GLY A 104 2.18 33.75 -1.95
N PHE A 105 2.59 32.54 -2.32
CA PHE A 105 2.07 31.83 -3.48
C PHE A 105 0.58 31.48 -3.33
N VAL A 106 0.15 30.96 -2.18
CA VAL A 106 -1.29 30.69 -1.94
C VAL A 106 -2.09 31.99 -1.99
N CYS A 107 -1.59 33.07 -1.39
CA CYS A 107 -2.20 34.39 -1.50
C CYS A 107 -2.31 34.86 -2.95
N LEU A 108 -1.28 34.63 -3.76
CA LEU A 108 -1.25 35.00 -5.17
C LEU A 108 -2.29 34.25 -6.02
N LEU A 109 -2.65 33.02 -5.62
CA LEU A 109 -3.74 32.28 -6.26
C LEU A 109 -5.11 32.85 -5.91
N VAL A 110 -5.34 33.18 -4.64
CA VAL A 110 -6.70 33.49 -4.13
C VAL A 110 -7.05 34.97 -4.22
N LEU A 111 -6.07 35.87 -4.17
CA LEU A 111 -6.30 37.31 -4.09
C LEU A 111 -6.36 37.99 -5.48
N PRO A 112 -7.26 38.98 -5.67
CA PRO A 112 -7.36 39.76 -6.90
C PRO A 112 -6.04 40.44 -7.30
N ALA A 113 -5.80 40.58 -8.60
CA ALA A 113 -4.57 41.16 -9.16
C ALA A 113 -4.29 42.58 -8.63
N ALA A 114 -5.36 43.39 -8.48
CA ALA A 114 -5.25 44.74 -7.94
C ALA A 114 -4.69 44.77 -6.51
N THR A 115 -5.04 43.80 -5.67
CA THR A 115 -4.54 43.69 -4.29
C THR A 115 -3.13 43.14 -4.23
N MET A 116 -2.74 42.32 -5.21
CA MET A 116 -1.45 41.64 -5.23
C MET A 116 -0.30 42.47 -5.80
N LYS A 117 -0.58 43.52 -6.57
CA LYS A 117 0.40 44.42 -7.18
C LYS A 117 1.60 44.80 -6.28
N PRO A 118 1.41 45.36 -5.07
CA PRO A 118 2.52 45.73 -4.20
C PRO A 118 3.29 44.53 -3.64
N CYS A 119 2.66 43.35 -3.59
CA CYS A 119 3.22 42.13 -3.05
C CYS A 119 4.04 41.31 -4.08
N ILE A 120 3.91 41.58 -5.39
CA ILE A 120 4.59 40.83 -6.45
C ILE A 120 6.12 40.89 -6.28
N VAL A 121 6.69 42.07 -6.08
CA VAL A 121 8.15 42.24 -5.93
C VAL A 121 8.67 41.54 -4.66
N PRO A 122 8.06 41.70 -3.47
CA PRO A 122 8.40 40.92 -2.29
C PRO A 122 8.28 39.40 -2.48
N ILE A 123 7.23 38.91 -3.13
CA ILE A 123 7.03 37.47 -3.37
C ILE A 123 8.08 36.94 -4.38
N LEU A 124 8.39 37.70 -5.41
CA LEU A 124 9.46 37.37 -6.36
C LEU A 124 10.82 37.33 -5.66
N PHE A 125 11.12 38.32 -4.82
CA PHE A 125 12.38 38.36 -4.08
C PHE A 125 12.50 37.22 -3.07
N THR A 126 11.44 36.98 -2.28
CA THR A 126 11.40 35.88 -1.30
C THR A 126 11.35 34.50 -1.96
N SER A 127 10.84 34.37 -3.18
CA SER A 127 10.95 33.12 -3.94
C SER A 127 12.34 32.93 -4.53
N LEU A 128 12.99 33.95 -5.10
CA LEU A 128 14.31 33.82 -5.75
C LEU A 128 15.49 33.70 -4.76
N LEU A 129 15.48 34.43 -3.64
CA LEU A 129 16.62 34.52 -2.73
C LEU A 129 17.05 33.16 -2.13
N PRO A 130 16.13 32.34 -1.57
CA PRO A 130 16.48 31.00 -1.09
C PRO A 130 17.05 30.10 -2.18
N LEU A 131 16.62 30.32 -3.43
CA LEU A 131 16.98 29.47 -4.55
C LEU A 131 18.37 29.79 -5.07
N LEU A 132 18.72 31.07 -5.20
CA LEU A 132 20.08 31.47 -5.55
C LEU A 132 21.08 30.96 -4.50
N ALA A 133 20.71 31.05 -3.22
CA ALA A 133 21.52 30.50 -2.14
C ALA A 133 21.63 28.97 -2.25
N ILE A 134 20.54 28.25 -2.47
CA ILE A 134 20.55 26.78 -2.65
C ILE A 134 21.37 26.36 -3.88
N MET A 135 21.19 27.03 -5.01
CA MET A 135 21.91 26.76 -6.27
C MET A 135 23.42 26.92 -6.10
N ALA A 136 23.87 27.89 -5.30
CA ALA A 136 25.29 28.09 -5.01
C ALA A 136 25.94 26.90 -4.27
N PHE A 137 25.16 26.08 -3.56
CA PHE A 137 25.66 24.93 -2.79
C PHE A 137 25.40 23.56 -3.43
N LEU A 138 24.81 23.50 -4.63
CA LEU A 138 24.66 22.23 -5.32
C LEU A 138 26.04 21.65 -5.67
N SER A 139 26.25 20.37 -5.41
CA SER A 139 27.43 19.68 -5.94
C SER A 139 27.33 19.60 -7.45
N SER A 140 28.29 20.20 -8.14
CA SER A 140 28.35 20.24 -9.61
C SER A 140 28.50 18.84 -10.21
N ASP A 141 29.29 17.96 -9.60
CA ASP A 141 29.47 16.58 -10.04
C ASP A 141 28.18 15.74 -9.91
N VAL A 142 27.46 15.89 -8.79
CA VAL A 142 26.16 15.20 -8.62
C VAL A 142 25.10 15.79 -9.55
N LEU A 143 25.10 17.11 -9.75
CA LEU A 143 24.18 17.76 -10.68
C LEU A 143 24.45 17.31 -12.11
N ALA A 144 25.71 17.22 -12.53
CA ALA A 144 26.07 16.70 -13.84
C ALA A 144 25.53 15.27 -14.02
N GLN A 145 25.68 14.40 -13.01
CA GLN A 145 25.09 13.06 -13.06
C GLN A 145 23.55 13.09 -13.14
N LEU A 146 22.89 13.95 -12.36
CA LEU A 146 21.43 14.10 -12.39
C LEU A 146 20.94 14.54 -13.77
N VAL A 147 21.63 15.48 -14.41
CA VAL A 147 21.30 15.96 -15.76
C VAL A 147 21.41 14.84 -16.81
N TYR A 148 22.24 13.82 -16.60
CA TYR A 148 22.27 12.65 -17.49
C TYR A 148 21.13 11.65 -17.25
N ILE A 149 20.36 11.78 -16.17
CA ILE A 149 19.24 10.89 -15.88
C ILE A 149 17.99 11.40 -16.60
N TYR A 150 17.33 10.54 -17.38
CA TYR A 150 16.10 10.86 -18.10
C TYR A 150 15.02 11.49 -17.21
N GLU A 151 14.85 10.98 -15.97
CA GLU A 151 13.88 11.49 -15.00
C GLU A 151 14.05 12.98 -14.70
N PHE A 152 15.29 13.50 -14.72
CA PHE A 152 15.57 14.91 -14.49
C PHE A 152 14.87 15.76 -15.58
N TRP A 153 15.14 15.46 -16.85
CA TRP A 153 14.57 16.19 -17.98
C TRP A 153 13.05 16.08 -18.06
N PHE A 154 12.50 14.88 -17.83
CA PHE A 154 11.06 14.67 -17.82
C PHE A 154 10.37 15.54 -16.76
N ILE A 155 10.88 15.51 -15.51
CA ILE A 155 10.30 16.30 -14.42
C ILE A 155 10.51 17.80 -14.67
N SER A 156 11.68 18.21 -15.19
CA SER A 156 11.96 19.60 -15.55
C SER A 156 11.06 20.11 -16.68
N ALA A 157 10.71 19.27 -17.66
CA ALA A 157 9.76 19.59 -18.72
C ALA A 157 8.34 19.78 -18.17
N LEU A 158 7.85 18.85 -17.34
CA LEU A 158 6.55 18.99 -16.66
C LEU A 158 6.50 20.24 -15.80
N ASN A 159 7.59 20.55 -15.09
CA ASN A 159 7.70 21.75 -14.29
C ASN A 159 7.62 23.02 -15.13
N THR A 160 8.31 23.03 -16.28
CA THR A 160 8.26 24.15 -17.22
C THR A 160 6.85 24.35 -17.77
N LEU A 161 6.18 23.28 -18.20
CA LEU A 161 4.79 23.32 -18.66
C LEU A 161 3.83 23.81 -17.56
N ASN A 162 4.04 23.40 -16.31
CA ASN A 162 3.21 23.85 -15.18
C ASN A 162 3.29 25.36 -14.97
N TRP A 163 4.50 25.91 -14.87
CA TRP A 163 4.67 27.33 -14.58
C TRP A 163 4.41 28.22 -15.79
N LEU A 164 4.67 27.74 -17.00
CA LEU A 164 4.25 28.42 -18.23
C LEU A 164 2.72 28.47 -18.32
N GLY A 165 2.06 27.33 -18.11
CA GLY A 165 0.60 27.26 -18.08
C GLY A 165 -0.01 28.19 -17.03
N LEU A 166 0.58 28.27 -15.83
CA LEU A 166 0.12 29.18 -14.79
C LEU A 166 0.36 30.66 -15.14
N GLY A 167 1.49 30.99 -15.77
CA GLY A 167 1.74 32.33 -16.28
C GLY A 167 0.70 32.76 -17.33
N LEU A 168 0.31 31.84 -18.23
CA LEU A 168 -0.75 32.07 -19.21
C LEU A 168 -2.13 32.26 -18.54
N ILE A 169 -2.41 31.55 -17.44
CA ILE A 169 -3.65 31.70 -16.66
C ILE A 169 -3.73 33.09 -16.00
N PHE A 170 -2.61 33.59 -15.44
CA PHE A 170 -2.57 34.93 -14.86
C PHE A 170 -2.75 36.02 -15.91
N GLY A 171 -2.05 35.92 -17.05
CA GLY A 171 -2.17 36.89 -18.14
C GLY A 171 -1.83 38.34 -17.74
N ASP A 172 -1.14 38.53 -16.61
CA ASP A 172 -0.83 39.82 -16.01
C ASP A 172 0.55 39.80 -15.31
N GLU A 173 0.82 40.82 -14.51
CA GLU A 173 2.08 41.05 -13.79
C GLU A 173 2.46 39.89 -12.84
N ARG A 174 1.48 39.11 -12.36
CA ARG A 174 1.72 37.94 -11.48
C ARG A 174 2.48 36.83 -12.20
N ALA A 175 2.41 36.79 -13.54
CA ALA A 175 3.14 35.81 -14.35
C ALA A 175 4.67 35.88 -14.13
N VAL A 176 5.21 37.04 -13.74
CA VAL A 176 6.64 37.20 -13.43
C VAL A 176 7.05 36.33 -12.22
N VAL A 177 6.16 36.14 -11.25
CA VAL A 177 6.40 35.30 -10.06
C VAL A 177 6.53 33.82 -10.44
N CYS A 178 5.90 33.38 -11.52
CA CYS A 178 6.02 32.00 -12.02
C CYS A 178 7.47 31.63 -12.35
N GLY A 179 8.32 32.59 -12.76
CA GLY A 179 9.75 32.36 -12.97
C GLY A 179 10.47 31.98 -11.67
N GLY A 180 10.23 32.72 -10.58
CA GLY A 180 10.80 32.41 -9.27
C GLY A 180 10.34 31.04 -8.73
N LEU A 181 9.05 30.73 -8.89
CA LEU A 181 8.47 29.45 -8.48
C LEU A 181 8.94 28.27 -9.37
N TRP A 182 9.20 28.52 -10.66
CA TRP A 182 9.81 27.55 -11.57
C TRP A 182 11.22 27.19 -11.11
N VAL A 183 12.07 28.18 -10.82
CA VAL A 183 13.40 27.90 -10.23
C VAL A 183 13.23 27.13 -8.91
N GLY A 184 12.22 27.49 -8.12
CA GLY A 184 11.94 26.89 -6.82
C GLY A 184 11.70 25.40 -6.89
N SER A 185 10.82 25.02 -7.78
CA SER A 185 10.51 23.62 -8.07
C SER A 185 11.68 22.89 -8.74
N GLN A 186 12.50 23.54 -9.59
CA GLN A 186 13.72 22.90 -10.13
C GLN A 186 14.74 22.55 -9.04
N THR A 187 14.87 23.36 -7.98
CA THR A 187 15.76 23.00 -6.86
C THR A 187 15.29 21.74 -6.13
N VAL A 188 13.97 21.49 -6.07
CA VAL A 188 13.40 20.24 -5.56
C VAL A 188 13.70 19.06 -6.49
N VAL A 189 13.70 19.27 -7.81
CA VAL A 189 14.14 18.25 -8.78
C VAL A 189 15.60 17.88 -8.54
N ALA A 190 16.46 18.89 -8.36
CA ALA A 190 17.90 18.78 -8.15
C ALA A 190 18.32 18.44 -6.69
N ILE A 191 17.37 18.13 -5.80
CA ILE A 191 17.60 17.95 -4.35
C ILE A 191 18.77 17.03 -3.99
N ASP A 192 19.05 16.02 -4.82
CA ASP A 192 20.10 15.04 -4.57
C ASP A 192 21.51 15.60 -4.75
N SER A 193 21.66 16.66 -5.54
CA SER A 193 22.91 17.43 -5.60
C SER A 193 23.12 18.31 -4.35
N ASN A 194 22.08 18.47 -3.53
CA ASN A 194 22.09 19.29 -2.33
C ASN A 194 22.16 18.46 -1.05
N TYR A 195 23.33 17.87 -0.80
CA TYR A 195 23.53 17.03 0.38
C TYR A 195 23.69 17.83 1.69
N ARG A 196 24.21 19.07 1.63
CA ARG A 196 24.51 19.90 2.81
C ARG A 196 23.25 20.47 3.47
N THR A 197 22.23 20.81 2.68
CA THR A 197 20.97 21.41 3.19
C THR A 197 19.82 20.39 3.25
N TYR A 198 20.17 19.10 3.18
CA TYR A 198 19.25 17.97 3.10
C TYR A 198 18.01 18.08 4.03
N PRO A 199 18.14 18.43 5.32
CA PRO A 199 16.99 18.46 6.23
C PRO A 199 15.96 19.53 5.86
N ILE A 200 16.41 20.66 5.33
CA ILE A 200 15.54 21.76 4.94
C ILE A 200 14.84 21.42 3.67
N VAL A 201 15.56 20.95 2.64
CA VAL A 201 14.89 20.59 1.39
C VAL A 201 13.88 19.46 1.61
N ALA A 202 14.11 18.53 2.56
CA ALA A 202 13.09 17.55 2.95
C ALA A 202 11.82 18.22 3.51
N LYS A 203 11.97 19.21 4.41
CA LYS A 203 10.84 20.00 4.95
C LYS A 203 10.15 20.80 3.86
N THR A 204 10.91 21.45 2.98
CA THR A 204 10.38 22.23 1.86
C THR A 204 9.57 21.35 0.90
N ILE A 205 9.99 20.13 0.58
CA ILE A 205 9.17 19.22 -0.25
C ILE A 205 7.82 18.92 0.40
N VAL A 206 7.82 18.67 1.72
CA VAL A 206 6.59 18.39 2.48
C VAL A 206 5.64 19.60 2.47
N MET A 207 6.16 20.82 2.31
CA MET A 207 5.36 22.04 2.17
C MET A 207 4.91 22.30 0.72
N VAL A 208 5.81 22.14 -0.25
CA VAL A 208 5.54 22.44 -1.68
C VAL A 208 4.58 21.42 -2.30
N GLY A 209 4.64 20.15 -1.90
CA GLY A 209 3.71 19.11 -2.39
C GLY A 209 2.23 19.49 -2.19
N PRO A 210 1.81 19.82 -0.95
CA PRO A 210 0.49 20.38 -0.67
C PRO A 210 0.18 21.66 -1.43
N SER A 211 1.15 22.57 -1.62
CA SER A 211 0.94 23.78 -2.44
C SER A 211 0.65 23.47 -3.90
N MET A 212 1.29 22.44 -4.47
CA MET A 212 1.00 21.97 -5.84
C MET A 212 -0.38 21.34 -5.95
N LEU A 213 -0.81 20.58 -4.93
CA LEU A 213 -2.19 20.07 -4.85
C LEU A 213 -3.20 21.21 -4.69
N ALA A 214 -2.90 22.21 -3.86
CA ALA A 214 -3.73 23.39 -3.71
C ALA A 214 -3.84 24.14 -5.04
N LEU A 215 -2.75 24.26 -5.81
CA LEU A 215 -2.77 24.79 -7.17
C LEU A 215 -3.69 23.97 -8.08
N THR A 216 -3.58 22.63 -8.07
CA THR A 216 -4.48 21.75 -8.82
C THR A 216 -5.94 22.02 -8.48
N VAL A 217 -6.27 22.12 -7.19
CA VAL A 217 -7.62 22.43 -6.69
C VAL A 217 -8.05 23.82 -7.15
N CYS A 218 -7.24 24.85 -6.95
CA CYS A 218 -7.58 26.22 -7.36
C CYS A 218 -7.83 26.33 -8.87
N CYS A 219 -7.03 25.66 -9.70
CA CYS A 219 -7.23 25.64 -11.15
C CYS A 219 -8.46 24.81 -11.57
N ALA A 220 -8.73 23.69 -10.89
CA ALA A 220 -9.91 22.86 -11.17
C ALA A 220 -11.21 23.61 -10.85
N TYR A 221 -11.27 24.29 -9.71
CA TYR A 221 -12.47 25.00 -9.23
C TYR A 221 -12.49 26.49 -9.62
N ARG A 222 -11.66 26.92 -10.58
CA ARG A 222 -11.52 28.33 -11.01
C ARG A 222 -11.35 29.34 -9.86
N LEU A 223 -10.76 28.93 -8.75
CA LEU A 223 -10.53 29.78 -7.57
C LEU A 223 -9.40 30.80 -7.79
N VAL A 224 -8.73 30.73 -8.95
CA VAL A 224 -7.65 31.67 -9.28
C VAL A 224 -8.26 33.01 -9.68
N ALA A 225 -8.06 34.03 -8.85
CA ALA A 225 -8.68 35.34 -9.03
C ALA A 225 -8.23 36.05 -10.31
N ASP A 226 -9.15 36.78 -10.96
CA ASP A 226 -8.92 37.61 -12.15
C ASP A 226 -8.23 36.88 -13.32
N THR A 227 -8.61 35.63 -13.59
CA THR A 227 -7.97 34.82 -14.62
C THR A 227 -8.73 34.77 -15.94
N LYS A 228 -7.98 34.72 -17.04
CA LYS A 228 -8.51 34.40 -18.37
C LYS A 228 -8.00 33.01 -18.75
N TYR A 229 -8.88 32.20 -19.32
CA TYR A 229 -8.53 30.85 -19.77
C TYR A 229 -8.53 30.81 -21.31
N PRO A 230 -7.50 31.35 -21.98
CA PRO A 230 -7.45 31.31 -23.43
C PRO A 230 -7.43 29.85 -23.90
N SER A 231 -8.21 29.50 -24.92
CA SER A 231 -8.10 28.18 -25.55
C SER A 231 -6.83 28.15 -26.42
N LEU A 232 -5.99 27.15 -26.22
CA LEU A 232 -4.87 26.84 -27.10
C LEU A 232 -5.36 25.77 -28.07
N ALA A 233 -5.55 26.15 -29.33
CA ALA A 233 -5.88 25.19 -30.38
C ALA A 233 -4.62 24.37 -30.72
N LEU A 234 -4.62 23.08 -30.39
CA LEU A 234 -3.61 22.11 -30.79
C LEU A 234 -4.29 21.11 -31.74
N GLY A 235 -4.23 21.40 -33.04
CA GLY A 235 -5.05 20.68 -34.02
C GLY A 235 -6.53 20.96 -33.81
N GLY A 236 -7.36 19.91 -33.72
CA GLY A 236 -8.76 20.02 -33.34
C GLY A 236 -9.01 20.09 -31.85
N LEU A 237 -8.00 19.83 -31.01
CA LEU A 237 -8.17 19.90 -29.56
C LEU A 237 -8.02 21.34 -29.06
N ALA A 238 -9.06 21.85 -28.43
CA ALA A 238 -8.99 23.08 -27.66
C ALA A 238 -8.46 22.78 -26.25
N LEU A 239 -7.15 22.85 -26.06
CA LEU A 239 -6.50 22.68 -24.76
C LEU A 239 -6.54 23.98 -23.96
N GLN A 240 -7.06 23.95 -22.75
CA GLN A 240 -7.02 25.12 -21.87
C GLN A 240 -5.75 25.06 -20.99
N PRO A 241 -5.01 26.17 -20.80
CA PRO A 241 -3.85 26.23 -19.92
C PRO A 241 -4.12 25.69 -18.51
N ARG A 242 -5.34 25.85 -17.98
CA ARG A 242 -5.75 25.25 -16.69
C ARG A 242 -5.65 23.73 -16.67
N GLN A 243 -6.01 23.05 -17.75
CA GLN A 243 -5.93 21.59 -17.84
C GLN A 243 -4.46 21.15 -17.82
N ILE A 244 -3.60 21.88 -18.54
CA ILE A 244 -2.14 21.67 -18.52
C ILE A 244 -1.59 21.84 -17.10
N VAL A 245 -1.98 22.89 -16.38
CA VAL A 245 -1.54 23.13 -14.99
C VAL A 245 -2.06 22.06 -14.04
N ILE A 246 -3.35 21.73 -14.06
CA ILE A 246 -3.96 20.67 -13.22
C ILE A 246 -3.19 19.36 -13.37
N PHE A 247 -2.89 18.99 -14.61
CA PHE A 247 -2.14 17.78 -14.92
C PHE A 247 -0.70 17.81 -14.42
N THR A 248 0.04 18.85 -14.80
CA THR A 248 1.47 18.92 -14.53
C THR A 248 1.70 19.11 -13.04
N SER A 249 0.92 19.96 -12.35
CA SER A 249 0.94 20.11 -10.89
C SER A 249 0.59 18.82 -10.15
N SER A 250 -0.46 18.09 -10.55
CA SER A 250 -0.81 16.82 -9.88
C SER A 250 0.27 15.76 -10.05
N THR A 251 0.86 15.66 -11.24
CA THR A 251 1.97 14.73 -11.51
C THR A 251 3.21 15.11 -10.69
N LEU A 252 3.57 16.40 -10.68
CA LEU A 252 4.68 16.93 -9.87
C LEU A 252 4.46 16.73 -8.38
N ALA A 253 3.24 16.92 -7.87
CA ALA A 253 2.89 16.69 -6.48
C ALA A 253 3.13 15.23 -6.09
N VAL A 254 2.71 14.27 -6.92
CA VAL A 254 2.93 12.84 -6.69
C VAL A 254 4.43 12.50 -6.67
N PHE A 255 5.23 13.08 -7.57
CA PHE A 255 6.70 12.93 -7.56
C PHE A 255 7.35 13.55 -6.32
N MET A 256 6.90 14.72 -5.90
CA MET A 256 7.37 15.38 -4.68
C MET A 256 7.06 14.54 -3.44
N VAL A 257 5.85 14.01 -3.33
CA VAL A 257 5.46 13.10 -2.24
C VAL A 257 6.32 11.83 -2.24
N LYS A 258 6.56 11.20 -3.41
CA LYS A 258 7.49 10.06 -3.53
C LYS A 258 8.87 10.40 -2.97
N LYS A 259 9.44 11.53 -3.41
CA LYS A 259 10.78 11.97 -2.99
C LYS A 259 10.81 12.24 -1.49
N ALA A 260 9.82 12.95 -0.95
CA ALA A 260 9.70 13.20 0.48
C ALA A 260 9.58 11.90 1.28
N PHE A 261 8.69 11.00 0.88
CA PHE A 261 8.46 9.73 1.56
C PHE A 261 9.70 8.84 1.55
N SER A 262 10.30 8.63 0.38
CA SER A 262 11.51 7.81 0.23
C SER A 262 12.67 8.34 1.08
N LYS A 263 12.82 9.66 1.11
CA LYS A 263 13.84 10.37 1.86
C LYS A 263 13.57 10.33 3.37
N HIS A 264 12.32 10.53 3.80
CA HIS A 264 11.91 10.44 5.19
C HIS A 264 12.06 9.01 5.74
N HIS A 265 11.60 8.01 4.99
CA HIS A 265 11.73 6.59 5.35
C HIS A 265 13.20 6.18 5.53
N ARG A 266 14.07 6.52 4.57
CA ARG A 266 15.51 6.22 4.67
C ARG A 266 16.17 6.93 5.85
N MET A 267 15.82 8.19 6.10
CA MET A 267 16.30 8.92 7.28
C MET A 267 15.84 8.27 8.58
N GLY A 268 14.58 7.82 8.65
CA GLY A 268 14.05 7.08 9.79
C GLY A 268 14.86 5.81 10.08
N VAL A 269 15.19 5.04 9.04
CA VAL A 269 16.04 3.84 9.16
C VAL A 269 17.47 4.21 9.58
N TYR A 270 18.05 5.26 9.02
CA TYR A 270 19.39 5.73 9.38
C TYR A 270 19.46 6.16 10.85
N LEU A 271 18.50 6.98 11.31
CA LEU A 271 18.42 7.43 12.69
C LEU A 271 18.24 6.26 13.66
N ARG A 272 17.37 5.30 13.35
CA ARG A 272 17.21 4.08 14.17
C ARG A 272 18.51 3.27 14.25
N ARG A 273 19.25 3.12 13.14
CA ARG A 273 20.54 2.42 13.12
C ARG A 273 21.65 3.14 13.88
N ARG A 274 21.64 4.48 13.84
CA ARG A 274 22.58 5.30 14.62
C ARG A 274 22.30 5.14 16.11
N GLN A 275 21.02 5.16 16.49
CA GLN A 275 20.58 4.99 17.87
C GLN A 275 20.84 3.56 18.40
N SER A 276 20.90 2.55 17.53
CA SER A 276 21.27 1.18 17.93
C SER A 276 22.78 0.92 18.00
N ARG A 277 23.64 1.88 17.64
CA ARG A 277 25.11 1.74 17.64
C ARG A 277 25.77 2.84 18.48
N VAL A 278 25.30 3.02 19.71
CA VAL A 278 25.81 4.04 20.64
C VAL A 278 27.30 3.82 20.96
N ASP A 279 27.79 2.58 20.87
CA ASP A 279 29.12 2.23 21.39
C ASP A 279 30.30 2.37 20.41
N VAL A 280 30.08 2.87 19.18
CA VAL A 280 31.18 3.07 18.22
C VAL A 280 31.26 4.52 17.80
N PRO A 281 32.21 5.32 18.33
CA PRO A 281 32.48 6.69 17.93
C PRO A 281 33.15 6.73 16.54
N SER A 282 32.44 6.26 15.51
CA SER A 282 32.85 6.39 14.11
C SER A 282 32.16 7.60 13.52
N THR A 283 32.91 8.69 13.36
CA THR A 283 32.57 9.98 12.72
C THR A 283 32.22 9.91 11.22
N ARG A 284 31.98 8.71 10.66
CA ARG A 284 31.65 8.55 9.24
C ARG A 284 30.18 8.92 8.98
N HIS A 285 29.98 10.12 8.47
CA HIS A 285 28.69 10.58 7.93
C HIS A 285 28.38 9.85 6.62
N THR A 286 27.47 8.87 6.64
CA THR A 286 26.93 8.29 5.40
C THR A 286 25.74 9.13 4.93
N ILE A 287 25.85 9.68 3.72
CA ILE A 287 24.77 10.46 3.10
C ILE A 287 23.97 9.54 2.17
N PRO A 288 22.66 9.35 2.39
CA PRO A 288 21.85 8.56 1.48
C PRO A 288 21.50 9.38 0.22
N CYS A 289 22.06 8.99 -0.93
CA CYS A 289 21.60 9.47 -2.24
C CYS A 289 20.33 8.69 -2.65
N VAL A 290 19.29 9.38 -3.13
CA VAL A 290 17.95 8.82 -3.40
C VAL A 290 17.68 8.64 -4.90
N VAL A 291 18.18 9.56 -5.72
CA VAL A 291 18.02 9.68 -7.17
C VAL A 291 19.19 9.08 -7.92
N LEU A 292 20.38 8.96 -7.30
CA LEU A 292 21.48 8.22 -7.90
C LEU A 292 21.11 6.74 -8.02
N GLN A 293 20.87 6.32 -9.25
CA GLN A 293 20.54 4.94 -9.56
C GLN A 293 21.83 4.15 -9.77
N ALA A 294 22.02 3.15 -8.91
CA ALA A 294 23.07 2.17 -9.11
C ALA A 294 22.48 0.98 -9.87
N ARG A 295 23.11 0.58 -10.98
CA ARG A 295 22.74 -0.67 -11.64
C ARG A 295 23.12 -1.82 -10.72
N LEU A 296 22.15 -2.65 -10.38
CA LEU A 296 22.36 -3.84 -9.57
C LEU A 296 22.33 -5.08 -10.47
N ARG A 297 23.15 -6.06 -10.11
CA ARG A 297 23.31 -7.32 -10.81
C ARG A 297 23.16 -8.44 -9.79
N LEU A 298 22.31 -9.40 -10.11
CA LEU A 298 22.19 -10.63 -9.35
C LEU A 298 23.37 -11.55 -9.72
N ILE A 299 24.16 -11.94 -8.73
CA ILE A 299 25.31 -12.84 -8.88
C ILE A 299 25.03 -14.11 -8.06
N PRO A 300 25.19 -15.31 -8.64
CA PRO A 300 24.97 -16.56 -7.91
C PRO A 300 26.01 -16.72 -6.78
N VAL A 301 25.54 -17.01 -5.57
CA VAL A 301 26.36 -17.10 -4.35
C VAL A 301 27.21 -18.38 -4.30
N SER A 302 26.78 -19.45 -4.97
CA SER A 302 27.43 -20.78 -4.91
C SER A 302 28.90 -20.76 -5.35
N ASN A 303 29.26 -19.94 -6.34
CA ASN A 303 30.63 -19.83 -6.84
C ASN A 303 31.57 -19.12 -5.87
N GLN A 304 31.06 -18.19 -5.07
CA GLN A 304 31.91 -17.36 -4.23
C GLN A 304 32.41 -18.10 -2.99
N ARG A 305 31.60 -18.98 -2.39
CA ARG A 305 32.05 -19.76 -1.23
C ARG A 305 33.17 -20.73 -1.62
N ARG A 306 33.14 -21.27 -2.84
CA ARG A 306 34.23 -22.09 -3.40
C ARG A 306 35.48 -21.28 -3.74
N GLN A 307 35.34 -20.08 -4.33
CA GLN A 307 36.49 -19.23 -4.66
C GLN A 307 37.14 -18.60 -3.42
N SER A 308 36.35 -18.11 -2.45
CA SER A 308 36.87 -17.55 -1.21
C SER A 308 37.58 -18.63 -0.37
N ARG A 309 37.08 -19.88 -0.41
CA ARG A 309 37.73 -21.03 0.24
C ARG A 309 39.01 -21.47 -0.48
N ARG A 310 39.07 -21.39 -1.81
CA ARG A 310 40.30 -21.67 -2.60
C ARG A 310 41.35 -20.56 -2.47
N GLN A 311 40.94 -19.30 -2.33
CA GLN A 311 41.87 -18.18 -2.13
C GLN A 311 42.44 -18.14 -0.71
N LEU A 312 41.68 -18.55 0.30
CA LEU A 312 42.24 -18.72 1.66
C LEU A 312 43.29 -19.83 1.74
N THR A 313 43.26 -20.83 0.86
CA THR A 313 44.23 -21.93 0.85
C THR A 313 45.40 -21.74 -0.11
N THR A 314 45.44 -20.65 -0.89
CA THR A 314 46.48 -20.42 -1.94
C THR A 314 47.19 -19.07 -1.86
N SER A 315 47.23 -18.43 -0.68
CA SER A 315 48.10 -17.27 -0.44
C SER A 315 49.35 -17.65 0.37
N PRO A 316 50.38 -18.29 -0.22
CA PRO A 316 51.66 -18.54 0.42
C PRO A 316 52.56 -17.29 0.33
N LEU A 317 52.18 -16.17 0.96
CA LEU A 317 53.01 -14.96 0.95
C LEU A 317 52.69 -14.00 2.12
N ALA A 318 52.64 -14.53 3.35
CA ALA A 318 52.44 -13.74 4.57
C ALA A 318 53.53 -13.97 5.63
N SER A 319 54.76 -14.32 5.22
CA SER A 319 55.90 -14.50 6.14
C SER A 319 57.03 -13.47 6.03
N ASP A 320 57.03 -12.57 5.03
CA ASP A 320 58.11 -11.58 4.88
C ASP A 320 57.60 -10.14 5.01
N ILE A 321 57.40 -9.68 6.24
CA ILE A 321 57.46 -8.24 6.56
C ILE A 321 58.53 -8.06 7.64
N PRO A 322 59.69 -7.44 7.30
CA PRO A 322 60.75 -7.23 8.27
C PRO A 322 60.31 -6.23 9.35
N ALA A 323 60.39 -6.68 10.60
CA ALA A 323 60.23 -5.85 11.78
C ALA A 323 61.46 -4.93 11.93
N GLY A 324 61.38 -3.71 11.39
CA GLY A 324 62.46 -2.75 11.61
C GLY A 324 62.46 -1.54 10.70
N VAL A 325 61.46 -0.66 10.82
CA VAL A 325 61.66 0.77 10.50
C VAL A 325 60.94 1.59 11.55
N GLY A 326 61.74 2.35 12.30
CA GLY A 326 61.34 3.18 13.42
C GLY A 326 60.54 4.42 13.04
N ALA A 327 60.02 5.02 14.10
CA ALA A 327 59.13 6.16 14.15
C ALA A 327 59.71 7.48 13.60
N THR A 328 58.82 8.48 13.58
CA THR A 328 59.03 9.94 13.53
C THR A 328 59.21 10.64 12.17
N ALA A 329 58.18 10.55 11.32
CA ALA A 329 57.84 11.65 10.41
C ALA A 329 56.42 12.13 10.73
N PRO A 330 56.21 13.38 11.22
CA PRO A 330 54.88 13.95 11.29
C PRO A 330 54.42 14.17 9.84
N LEU A 331 53.63 13.24 9.31
CA LEU A 331 52.90 13.48 8.09
C LEU A 331 51.98 14.67 8.35
N ASN A 332 52.37 15.84 7.83
CA ASN A 332 51.46 16.94 7.58
C ASN A 332 50.39 16.40 6.63
N VAL A 333 49.30 15.89 7.20
CA VAL A 333 48.03 15.63 6.51
C VAL A 333 47.39 16.98 6.22
N THR A 334 48.08 17.81 5.44
CA THR A 334 47.49 19.00 4.84
C THR A 334 46.53 18.51 3.76
N SER A 335 45.24 18.53 4.10
CA SER A 335 44.09 18.51 3.19
C SER A 335 44.22 17.52 2.02
N ALA A 336 44.27 16.21 2.32
CA ALA A 336 43.92 15.23 1.29
C ALA A 336 42.49 15.56 0.80
N PRO A 337 42.26 15.75 -0.51
CA PRO A 337 40.94 16.05 -1.02
C PRO A 337 39.97 14.99 -0.53
N GLN A 338 38.82 15.42 0.00
CA GLN A 338 37.83 14.55 0.63
C GLN A 338 37.09 13.74 -0.45
N ILE A 339 37.81 12.83 -1.12
CA ILE A 339 37.28 11.93 -2.12
C ILE A 339 36.39 10.93 -1.38
N GLN A 340 35.08 11.13 -1.47
CA GLN A 340 34.12 10.21 -0.89
C GLN A 340 33.80 9.12 -1.90
N GLN A 341 34.11 7.88 -1.55
CA GLN A 341 33.60 6.73 -2.29
C GLN A 341 32.16 6.49 -1.88
N LEU A 342 31.25 6.58 -2.85
CA LEU A 342 29.89 6.10 -2.68
C LEU A 342 29.95 4.62 -2.29
N ARG A 343 29.23 4.26 -1.22
CA ARG A 343 29.14 2.88 -0.73
C ARG A 343 27.68 2.46 -0.69
N LEU A 344 27.38 1.28 -1.22
CA LEU A 344 26.06 0.68 -1.05
C LEU A 344 25.83 0.45 0.46
N SER A 345 24.72 0.95 0.99
CA SER A 345 24.40 0.82 2.42
C SER A 345 24.00 -0.62 2.76
N ASN A 346 24.98 -1.53 2.82
CA ASN A 346 24.78 -2.94 3.12
C ASN A 346 24.40 -3.13 4.60
N GLY A 347 23.10 -3.23 4.87
CA GLY A 347 22.58 -3.68 6.16
C GLY A 347 22.34 -5.19 6.24
N LYS A 348 22.27 -5.86 5.09
CA LYS A 348 22.17 -7.32 4.86
C LYS A 348 22.15 -7.49 3.35
N ALA A 349 22.94 -8.41 2.80
CA ALA A 349 22.83 -8.77 1.39
C ALA A 349 21.38 -9.21 1.12
N PHE A 350 20.71 -8.58 0.16
CA PHE A 350 19.39 -9.02 -0.27
C PHE A 350 19.59 -10.31 -1.06
N VAL A 351 19.42 -11.44 -0.38
CA VAL A 351 19.53 -12.77 -0.98
C VAL A 351 18.17 -13.18 -1.49
N VAL A 352 18.07 -13.43 -2.79
CA VAL A 352 16.85 -13.88 -3.44
C VAL A 352 16.94 -15.39 -3.66
N ASP A 353 15.95 -16.12 -3.15
CA ASP A 353 15.78 -17.53 -3.49
C ASP A 353 15.05 -17.65 -4.83
N SER A 354 15.75 -18.21 -5.82
CA SER A 354 15.20 -18.48 -7.15
C SER A 354 14.06 -19.51 -7.19
N GLN A 355 13.91 -20.33 -6.14
CA GLN A 355 12.84 -21.34 -6.06
C GLN A 355 11.52 -20.76 -5.54
N CYS A 356 11.53 -19.56 -4.95
CA CYS A 356 10.34 -18.88 -4.44
C CYS A 356 9.57 -18.14 -5.55
N THR A 357 9.22 -18.85 -6.63
CA THR A 357 8.32 -18.35 -7.68
C THR A 357 6.85 -18.39 -7.24
N LEU A 358 5.99 -17.57 -7.86
CA LEU A 358 4.56 -17.50 -7.55
C LEU A 358 3.84 -18.85 -7.76
N ALA A 359 4.08 -19.50 -8.89
CA ALA A 359 3.73 -20.89 -9.09
C ALA A 359 4.85 -21.79 -8.56
N GLY A 360 4.49 -22.87 -7.88
CA GLY A 360 5.46 -23.86 -7.39
C GLY A 360 6.32 -24.41 -8.53
N GLY A 361 7.50 -24.96 -8.18
CA GLY A 361 8.53 -25.39 -9.13
C GLY A 361 8.06 -26.31 -10.27
N ARG A 362 6.90 -26.97 -10.13
CA ARG A 362 6.30 -27.87 -11.12
C ARG A 362 6.05 -27.19 -12.49
N LEU A 363 5.59 -25.93 -12.53
CA LEU A 363 5.40 -25.21 -13.81
C LEU A 363 6.74 -24.93 -14.49
N LEU A 364 7.73 -24.52 -13.70
CA LEU A 364 9.08 -24.25 -14.17
C LEU A 364 9.76 -25.53 -14.66
N GLU A 365 9.53 -26.67 -14.00
CA GLU A 365 9.99 -27.99 -14.43
C GLU A 365 9.34 -28.42 -15.75
N GLN A 366 8.02 -28.28 -15.89
CA GLN A 366 7.31 -28.59 -17.13
C GLN A 366 7.81 -27.75 -18.31
N LEU A 367 8.01 -26.45 -18.10
CA LEU A 367 8.59 -25.56 -19.11
C LEU A 367 10.07 -25.91 -19.37
N LYS A 368 10.80 -26.40 -18.37
CA LYS A 368 12.20 -26.81 -18.54
C LYS A 368 12.30 -28.06 -19.41
N THR A 369 11.52 -29.10 -19.10
CA THR A 369 11.61 -30.43 -19.73
C THR A 369 10.96 -30.46 -21.11
N SER A 370 9.84 -29.76 -21.30
CA SER A 370 9.08 -29.81 -22.54
C SER A 370 9.37 -28.62 -23.46
N ARG A 371 9.94 -28.91 -24.64
CA ARG A 371 10.09 -27.92 -25.72
C ARG A 371 8.74 -27.41 -26.23
N TRP A 372 7.72 -28.28 -26.22
CA TRP A 372 6.37 -27.95 -26.67
C TRP A 372 5.72 -26.88 -25.80
N TRP A 373 5.84 -26.96 -24.47
CA TRP A 373 5.31 -25.93 -23.56
C TRP A 373 5.98 -24.57 -23.76
N LYS A 374 7.30 -24.54 -24.00
CA LYS A 374 8.01 -23.32 -24.37
C LYS A 374 7.53 -22.76 -25.71
N ALA A 375 7.45 -23.61 -26.74
CA ALA A 375 6.97 -23.21 -28.06
C ALA A 375 5.53 -22.70 -28.00
N ALA A 376 4.66 -23.33 -27.22
CA ALA A 376 3.28 -22.89 -26.99
C ALA A 376 3.23 -21.54 -26.26
N LEU A 377 4.04 -21.33 -25.22
CA LEU A 377 4.10 -20.06 -24.51
C LEU A 377 4.59 -18.92 -25.42
N TYR A 378 5.67 -19.13 -26.17
CA TYR A 378 6.18 -18.13 -27.11
C TYR A 378 5.26 -17.92 -28.31
N GLY A 379 4.64 -19.00 -28.81
CA GLY A 379 3.62 -18.95 -29.84
C GLY A 379 2.42 -18.11 -29.39
N ALA A 380 1.91 -18.34 -28.17
CA ALA A 380 0.86 -17.53 -27.57
C ALA A 380 1.29 -16.05 -27.42
N GLY A 381 2.52 -15.78 -26.97
CA GLY A 381 3.04 -14.41 -26.90
C GLY A 381 3.12 -13.72 -28.27
N ALA A 382 3.64 -14.41 -29.29
CA ALA A 382 3.80 -13.87 -30.64
C ALA A 382 2.45 -13.68 -31.35
N VAL A 383 1.56 -14.69 -31.28
CA VAL A 383 0.19 -14.60 -31.80
C VAL A 383 -0.58 -13.50 -31.07
N GLY A 384 -0.47 -13.43 -29.74
CA GLY A 384 -1.06 -12.37 -28.93
C GLY A 384 -0.62 -10.99 -29.42
N LEU A 385 0.68 -10.75 -29.54
CA LEU A 385 1.23 -9.46 -29.98
C LEU A 385 0.78 -9.09 -31.41
N ALA A 386 0.88 -10.02 -32.35
CA ALA A 386 0.49 -9.81 -33.74
C ALA A 386 -1.02 -9.54 -33.89
N THR A 387 -1.84 -10.26 -33.14
CA THR A 387 -3.29 -10.06 -33.15
C THR A 387 -3.71 -8.81 -32.37
N THR A 388 -2.95 -8.36 -31.37
CA THR A 388 -3.14 -7.02 -30.77
C THR A 388 -2.90 -5.93 -31.83
N ILE A 389 -1.80 -6.03 -32.60
CA ILE A 389 -1.52 -5.09 -33.71
C ILE A 389 -2.66 -5.11 -34.73
N ALA A 390 -3.06 -6.30 -35.19
CA ALA A 390 -4.14 -6.46 -36.15
C ALA A 390 -5.47 -5.92 -35.61
N ALA A 391 -5.80 -6.14 -34.33
CA ALA A 391 -7.01 -5.62 -33.70
C ALA A 391 -7.01 -4.08 -33.68
N TRP A 392 -5.87 -3.44 -33.39
CA TRP A 392 -5.76 -1.97 -33.43
C TRP A 392 -5.81 -1.41 -34.86
N VAL A 393 -5.15 -2.07 -35.82
CA VAL A 393 -5.23 -1.66 -37.24
C VAL A 393 -6.66 -1.80 -37.76
N LEU A 394 -7.33 -2.92 -37.47
CA LEU A 394 -8.73 -3.13 -37.83
C LEU A 394 -9.65 -2.13 -37.14
N LEU A 395 -9.38 -1.75 -35.89
CA LEU A 395 -10.14 -0.71 -35.19
C LEU A 395 -10.03 0.66 -35.88
N LEU A 396 -8.82 1.05 -36.28
CA LEU A 396 -8.58 2.31 -36.99
C LEU A 396 -9.14 2.27 -38.43
N GLN A 397 -9.08 1.12 -39.10
CA GLN A 397 -9.64 0.92 -40.43
C GLN A 397 -11.17 0.80 -40.43
N GLN A 398 -11.77 0.12 -39.45
CA GLN A 398 -13.22 -0.06 -39.33
C GLN A 398 -13.95 1.28 -39.23
N HIS A 399 -13.27 2.30 -38.71
CA HIS A 399 -13.83 3.64 -38.68
C HIS A 399 -13.79 4.34 -40.06
N ARG A 400 -12.84 3.97 -40.94
CA ARG A 400 -12.72 4.52 -42.30
C ARG A 400 -13.48 3.73 -43.36
N GLN A 401 -13.60 2.42 -43.17
CA GLN A 401 -14.21 1.48 -44.10
C GLN A 401 -15.09 0.54 -43.29
N GLN A 402 -16.27 0.21 -43.82
CA GLN A 402 -17.29 -0.62 -43.20
C GLN A 402 -16.86 -2.10 -43.16
N ALA A 403 -15.73 -2.37 -42.50
CA ALA A 403 -15.12 -3.68 -42.35
C ALA A 403 -16.00 -4.61 -41.50
N SER A 404 -15.88 -5.92 -41.75
CA SER A 404 -16.68 -6.94 -41.08
C SER A 404 -16.44 -6.95 -39.56
N GLU A 405 -17.46 -6.62 -38.77
CA GLU A 405 -17.40 -6.64 -37.29
C GLU A 405 -17.00 -8.02 -36.74
N LEU A 406 -17.43 -9.09 -37.40
CA LEU A 406 -17.13 -10.47 -37.02
C LEU A 406 -15.62 -10.75 -37.01
N LEU A 407 -14.89 -10.34 -38.06
CA LEU A 407 -13.44 -10.55 -38.15
C LEU A 407 -12.73 -9.81 -37.01
N SER A 408 -13.11 -8.56 -36.76
CA SER A 408 -12.53 -7.73 -35.72
C SER A 408 -12.78 -8.33 -34.32
N MET A 409 -13.98 -8.89 -34.09
CA MET A 409 -14.30 -9.61 -32.85
C MET A 409 -13.43 -10.87 -32.68
N ILE A 410 -13.31 -11.70 -33.71
CA ILE A 410 -12.49 -12.93 -33.67
C ILE A 410 -11.03 -12.57 -33.37
N VAL A 411 -10.47 -11.58 -34.08
CA VAL A 411 -9.09 -11.13 -33.87
C VAL A 411 -8.90 -10.57 -32.45
N GLY A 412 -9.85 -9.78 -31.95
CA GLY A 412 -9.82 -9.25 -30.57
C GLY A 412 -9.85 -10.35 -29.50
N VAL A 413 -10.69 -11.37 -29.67
CA VAL A 413 -10.78 -12.51 -28.72
C VAL A 413 -9.47 -13.29 -28.72
N VAL A 414 -8.93 -13.61 -29.90
CA VAL A 414 -7.64 -14.31 -30.02
C VAL A 414 -6.52 -13.49 -29.37
N ALA A 415 -6.50 -12.17 -29.59
CA ALA A 415 -5.52 -11.26 -28.98
C ALA A 415 -5.57 -11.30 -27.45
N VAL A 416 -6.74 -11.12 -26.85
CA VAL A 416 -6.88 -11.13 -25.38
C VAL A 416 -6.56 -12.50 -24.82
N SER A 417 -7.11 -13.59 -25.36
CA SER A 417 -6.87 -14.94 -24.84
C SER A 417 -5.40 -15.33 -24.88
N CYS A 418 -4.71 -15.09 -26.00
CA CYS A 418 -3.29 -15.39 -26.14
C CYS A 418 -2.42 -14.50 -25.21
N THR A 419 -2.77 -13.22 -25.09
CA THR A 419 -2.07 -12.29 -24.18
C THR A 419 -2.28 -12.68 -22.72
N VAL A 420 -3.49 -13.03 -22.30
CA VAL A 420 -3.78 -13.49 -20.93
C VAL A 420 -3.00 -14.77 -20.63
N LEU A 421 -3.00 -15.75 -21.55
CA LEU A 421 -2.24 -16.99 -21.36
C LEU A 421 -0.74 -16.71 -21.19
N PHE A 422 -0.17 -15.85 -22.02
CA PHE A 422 1.24 -15.49 -21.95
C PHE A 422 1.60 -14.70 -20.67
N THR A 423 0.81 -13.68 -20.33
CA THR A 423 1.06 -12.81 -19.18
C THR A 423 0.84 -13.54 -17.85
N THR A 424 -0.17 -14.39 -17.73
CA THR A 424 -0.40 -15.20 -16.53
C THR A 424 0.71 -16.23 -16.30
N ALA A 425 1.14 -16.92 -17.37
CA ALA A 425 2.25 -17.86 -17.28
C ALA A 425 3.57 -17.16 -16.91
N THR A 426 3.84 -15.96 -17.43
CA THR A 426 5.04 -15.20 -17.05
C THR A 426 4.98 -14.66 -15.63
N VAL A 427 3.84 -14.11 -15.19
CA VAL A 427 3.61 -13.69 -13.79
C VAL A 427 3.79 -14.87 -12.83
N ALA A 428 3.29 -16.06 -13.16
CA ALA A 428 3.47 -17.27 -12.37
C ALA A 428 4.96 -17.65 -12.18
N LEU A 429 5.83 -17.26 -13.10
CA LEU A 429 7.28 -17.53 -13.06
C LEU A 429 8.09 -16.41 -12.37
N THR A 430 7.46 -15.30 -12.00
CA THR A 430 8.12 -14.23 -11.25
C THR A 430 8.40 -14.67 -9.82
N GLN A 431 9.48 -14.14 -9.24
CA GLN A 431 9.85 -14.43 -7.85
C GLN A 431 9.03 -13.55 -6.91
N ARG A 432 8.48 -14.16 -5.85
CA ARG A 432 7.48 -13.51 -4.99
C ARG A 432 7.99 -12.23 -4.34
N ASP A 433 9.22 -12.24 -3.81
CA ASP A 433 9.76 -11.09 -3.08
C ASP A 433 10.13 -9.93 -4.00
N LEU A 434 10.66 -10.23 -5.20
CA LEU A 434 10.94 -9.28 -6.25
C LEU A 434 9.65 -8.70 -6.81
N LEU A 435 8.63 -9.53 -7.07
CA LEU A 435 7.32 -9.04 -7.50
C LEU A 435 6.72 -8.14 -6.42
N ARG A 436 6.78 -8.53 -5.15
CA ARG A 436 6.32 -7.68 -4.05
C ARG A 436 7.08 -6.36 -4.03
N LEU A 437 8.42 -6.40 -4.10
CA LEU A 437 9.25 -5.19 -4.15
C LEU A 437 8.89 -4.30 -5.35
N LEU A 438 8.61 -4.91 -6.50
CA LEU A 438 8.30 -4.24 -7.76
C LEU A 438 6.90 -3.64 -7.76
N VAL A 439 5.88 -4.39 -7.33
CA VAL A 439 4.48 -3.91 -7.22
C VAL A 439 4.34 -2.80 -6.19
N TRP A 440 5.16 -2.82 -5.13
CA TRP A 440 5.22 -1.73 -4.16
C TRP A 440 6.23 -0.64 -4.54
N SER A 441 6.92 -0.79 -5.67
CA SER A 441 7.75 0.29 -6.20
C SER A 441 6.86 1.38 -6.75
N PHE A 442 7.15 2.62 -6.38
CA PHE A 442 6.37 3.76 -6.85
C PHE A 442 6.31 3.82 -8.38
N ASP A 443 7.40 3.49 -9.07
CA ASP A 443 7.46 3.64 -10.53
C ASP A 443 6.45 2.72 -11.22
N VAL A 444 6.31 1.48 -10.73
CA VAL A 444 5.30 0.54 -11.22
C VAL A 444 3.90 0.96 -10.83
N VAL A 445 3.67 1.42 -9.59
CA VAL A 445 2.35 1.89 -9.15
C VAL A 445 1.93 3.11 -9.98
N PHE A 446 2.82 4.08 -10.15
CA PHE A 446 2.59 5.27 -10.94
C PHE A 446 2.26 4.90 -12.38
N SER A 447 3.11 4.10 -13.04
CA SER A 447 2.87 3.65 -14.41
C SER A 447 1.57 2.86 -14.54
N THR A 448 1.25 1.97 -13.59
CA THR A 448 0.00 1.21 -13.55
C THR A 448 -1.22 2.13 -13.48
N VAL A 449 -1.19 3.14 -12.61
CA VAL A 449 -2.27 4.14 -12.50
C VAL A 449 -2.42 4.93 -13.80
N GLN A 450 -1.31 5.40 -14.39
CA GLN A 450 -1.34 6.15 -15.65
C GLN A 450 -1.89 5.29 -16.81
N GLY A 451 -1.37 4.07 -16.99
CA GLY A 451 -1.77 3.16 -18.05
C GLY A 451 -3.20 2.66 -17.92
N THR A 452 -3.67 2.43 -16.69
CA THR A 452 -5.07 2.04 -16.44
C THR A 452 -6.00 3.23 -16.68
N ALA A 453 -5.62 4.44 -16.25
CA ALA A 453 -6.39 5.64 -16.57
C ALA A 453 -6.52 5.82 -18.09
N LEU A 454 -5.41 5.69 -18.84
CA LEU A 454 -5.45 5.74 -20.30
C LEU A 454 -6.35 4.65 -20.90
N ALA A 455 -6.25 3.40 -20.44
CA ALA A 455 -7.11 2.32 -20.91
C ALA A 455 -8.60 2.65 -20.71
N VAL A 456 -8.98 3.16 -19.53
CA VAL A 456 -10.36 3.56 -19.23
C VAL A 456 -10.81 4.70 -20.15
N CYS A 457 -9.95 5.69 -20.42
CA CYS A 457 -10.26 6.77 -21.34
C CYS A 457 -10.50 6.26 -22.76
N LEU A 458 -9.62 5.38 -23.25
CA LEU A 458 -9.76 4.78 -24.57
C LEU A 458 -11.04 3.95 -24.67
N LEU A 459 -11.36 3.16 -23.65
CA LEU A 459 -12.62 2.41 -23.59
C LEU A 459 -13.84 3.32 -23.67
N ASP A 460 -13.85 4.44 -22.93
CA ASP A 460 -14.94 5.42 -22.97
C ASP A 460 -15.05 6.15 -24.32
N LEU A 461 -13.93 6.62 -24.87
CA LEU A 461 -13.89 7.25 -26.20
C LEU A 461 -14.35 6.28 -27.31
N LEU A 462 -14.07 4.98 -27.16
CA LEU A 462 -14.50 3.90 -28.05
C LEU A 462 -15.90 3.36 -27.71
N ARG A 463 -16.61 4.02 -26.79
CA ARG A 463 -17.97 3.70 -26.35
C ARG A 463 -18.13 2.25 -25.88
N TRP A 464 -17.09 1.67 -25.30
CA TRP A 464 -17.07 0.31 -24.76
C TRP A 464 -17.50 -0.78 -25.75
N ARG A 465 -17.40 -0.52 -27.07
CA ARG A 465 -17.70 -1.51 -28.10
C ARG A 465 -16.86 -2.76 -27.85
N ALA A 466 -17.49 -3.93 -27.76
CA ALA A 466 -16.81 -5.17 -27.33
C ALA A 466 -15.52 -5.44 -28.11
N VAL A 467 -15.56 -5.26 -29.44
CA VAL A 467 -14.42 -5.40 -30.35
C VAL A 467 -13.26 -4.48 -29.94
N SER A 468 -13.55 -3.18 -29.76
CA SER A 468 -12.59 -2.16 -29.37
C SER A 468 -12.05 -2.37 -27.96
N SER A 469 -12.91 -2.81 -27.04
CA SER A 469 -12.56 -3.10 -25.66
C SER A 469 -11.54 -4.23 -25.56
N LEU A 470 -11.65 -5.27 -26.39
CA LEU A 470 -10.68 -6.37 -26.44
C LEU A 470 -9.30 -5.88 -26.89
N ALA A 471 -9.22 -4.99 -27.89
CA ALA A 471 -7.96 -4.40 -28.34
C ALA A 471 -7.28 -3.56 -27.24
N VAL A 472 -8.05 -2.74 -26.52
CA VAL A 472 -7.56 -1.92 -25.40
C VAL A 472 -7.11 -2.79 -24.21
N VAL A 473 -7.88 -3.82 -23.84
CA VAL A 473 -7.52 -4.76 -22.76
C VAL A 473 -6.25 -5.51 -23.11
N SER A 474 -6.10 -5.98 -24.36
CA SER A 474 -4.88 -6.65 -24.80
C SER A 474 -3.66 -5.72 -24.72
N TRP A 475 -3.78 -4.46 -25.17
CA TRP A 475 -2.74 -3.44 -25.00
C TRP A 475 -2.40 -3.19 -23.52
N TRP A 476 -3.40 -3.08 -22.65
CA TRP A 476 -3.24 -2.86 -21.21
C TRP A 476 -2.52 -4.03 -20.52
N LEU A 477 -2.79 -5.27 -20.93
CA LEU A 477 -2.09 -6.46 -20.44
C LEU A 477 -0.62 -6.47 -20.87
N TRP A 478 -0.31 -6.11 -22.11
CA TRP A 478 1.08 -5.96 -22.57
C TRP A 478 1.82 -4.90 -21.78
N PHE A 479 1.19 -3.76 -21.51
CA PHE A 479 1.74 -2.72 -20.65
C PHE A 479 2.08 -3.24 -19.25
N HIS A 480 1.16 -3.97 -18.59
CA HIS A 480 1.42 -4.54 -17.26
C HIS A 480 2.50 -5.61 -17.26
N TRP A 481 2.54 -6.43 -18.30
CA TRP A 481 3.60 -7.42 -18.46
C TRP A 481 4.98 -6.78 -18.54
N LEU A 482 5.11 -5.67 -19.26
CA LEU A 482 6.37 -4.90 -19.33
C LEU A 482 6.78 -4.38 -17.95
N LEU A 483 5.83 -3.91 -17.14
CA LEU A 483 6.12 -3.43 -15.78
C LEU A 483 6.57 -4.55 -14.84
N ILE A 484 6.16 -5.81 -15.09
CA ILE A 484 6.45 -6.97 -14.24
C ILE A 484 7.72 -7.71 -14.70
N LEU A 485 8.26 -7.40 -15.88
CA LEU A 485 9.39 -8.11 -16.48
C LEU A 485 10.62 -8.16 -15.56
N ASP A 486 10.87 -7.11 -14.79
CA ASP A 486 12.00 -7.03 -13.85
C ASP A 486 11.88 -7.96 -12.63
N ALA A 487 10.69 -8.53 -12.36
CA ALA A 487 10.50 -9.54 -11.32
C ALA A 487 10.88 -10.97 -11.76
N LEU A 488 11.22 -11.17 -13.04
CA LEU A 488 11.77 -12.44 -13.51
C LEU A 488 13.22 -12.59 -13.06
N THR A 489 13.51 -13.64 -12.30
CA THR A 489 14.89 -13.95 -11.89
C THR A 489 15.76 -14.24 -13.12
N PRO A 490 17.07 -13.92 -13.10
CA PRO A 490 17.98 -14.26 -14.19
C PRO A 490 17.96 -15.75 -14.51
N SER A 491 17.78 -16.62 -13.50
CA SER A 491 17.56 -18.06 -13.69
C SER A 491 16.32 -18.36 -14.50
N ALA A 492 15.18 -17.75 -14.17
CA ALA A 492 13.93 -17.95 -14.90
C ALA A 492 14.05 -17.39 -16.33
N ALA A 493 14.59 -16.19 -16.49
CA ALA A 493 14.84 -15.56 -17.80
C ALA A 493 15.77 -16.42 -18.67
N HIS A 494 16.90 -16.90 -18.13
CA HIS A 494 17.84 -17.77 -18.84
C HIS A 494 17.21 -19.13 -19.19
N ARG A 495 16.46 -19.74 -18.26
CA ARG A 495 15.76 -21.02 -18.50
C ARG A 495 14.66 -20.91 -19.56
N LEU A 496 13.98 -19.76 -19.61
CA LEU A 496 13.01 -19.44 -20.65
C LEU A 496 13.69 -19.03 -21.97
N ARG A 497 14.96 -18.61 -21.93
CA ARG A 497 15.66 -17.91 -23.02
C ARG A 497 15.01 -16.57 -23.38
N LEU A 498 14.32 -15.94 -22.41
CA LEU A 498 13.79 -14.58 -22.54
C LEU A 498 14.98 -13.61 -22.58
N ARG A 499 15.36 -13.21 -23.78
CA ARG A 499 16.30 -12.09 -23.98
C ARG A 499 15.53 -10.79 -23.80
N LYS A 500 16.20 -9.73 -23.31
CA LYS A 500 15.59 -8.40 -23.15
C LYS A 500 15.00 -7.87 -24.46
N TYR A 501 15.60 -8.22 -25.59
CA TYR A 501 15.08 -7.89 -26.93
C TYR A 501 13.67 -8.43 -27.20
N PHE A 502 13.21 -9.46 -26.48
CA PHE A 502 11.83 -9.96 -26.60
C PHE A 502 10.80 -8.96 -26.08
N ALA A 503 11.18 -8.08 -25.15
CA ALA A 503 10.30 -7.02 -24.66
C ALA A 503 10.22 -5.82 -25.61
N LEU A 504 11.21 -5.65 -26.51
CA LEU A 504 11.29 -4.50 -27.40
C LEU A 504 10.05 -4.38 -28.34
N PRO A 505 9.58 -5.45 -29.02
CA PRO A 505 8.35 -5.37 -29.81
C PRO A 505 7.12 -4.96 -29.00
N ALA A 506 6.99 -5.45 -27.76
CA ALA A 506 5.89 -5.07 -26.88
C ALA A 506 5.98 -3.61 -26.42
N ILE A 507 7.19 -3.10 -26.14
CA ILE A 507 7.40 -1.68 -25.81
C ILE A 507 7.05 -0.79 -26.99
N LEU A 508 7.55 -1.14 -28.18
CA LEU A 508 7.25 -0.41 -29.41
C LEU A 508 5.76 -0.42 -29.70
N LEU A 509 5.09 -1.56 -29.53
CA LEU A 509 3.63 -1.68 -29.68
C LEU A 509 2.87 -0.77 -28.71
N VAL A 510 3.21 -0.82 -27.43
CA VAL A 510 2.53 -0.03 -26.40
C VAL A 510 2.69 1.46 -26.67
N LEU A 511 3.91 1.89 -27.01
CA LEU A 511 4.22 3.28 -27.34
C LEU A 511 3.61 3.73 -28.65
N SER A 512 3.59 2.88 -29.68
CA SER A 512 3.03 3.22 -30.99
C SER A 512 1.52 3.40 -30.89
N ILE A 513 0.81 2.49 -30.21
CA ILE A 513 -0.64 2.61 -30.01
C ILE A 513 -0.96 3.88 -29.22
N ALA A 514 -0.27 4.12 -28.10
CA ALA A 514 -0.49 5.33 -27.32
C ALA A 514 -0.26 6.60 -28.16
N SER A 515 0.83 6.65 -28.93
CA SER A 515 1.17 7.79 -29.79
C SER A 515 0.17 8.01 -30.94
N VAL A 516 -0.26 6.92 -31.61
CA VAL A 516 -1.28 6.98 -32.67
C VAL A 516 -2.62 7.47 -32.10
N CYS A 517 -3.05 6.97 -30.95
CA CYS A 517 -4.27 7.46 -30.30
C CYS A 517 -4.18 8.95 -29.95
N ALA A 518 -3.03 9.44 -29.44
CA ALA A 518 -2.88 10.87 -29.20
C ALA A 518 -2.88 11.69 -30.49
N LEU A 519 -2.23 11.22 -31.55
CA LEU A 519 -2.24 11.90 -32.84
C LEU A 519 -3.66 11.97 -33.42
N ASP A 520 -4.41 10.87 -33.40
CA ASP A 520 -5.79 10.82 -33.88
C ASP A 520 -6.72 11.72 -33.07
N LEU A 521 -6.52 11.82 -31.74
CA LEU A 521 -7.25 12.75 -30.89
C LEU A 521 -6.91 14.21 -31.22
N VAL A 522 -5.64 14.53 -31.47
CA VAL A 522 -5.19 15.88 -31.86
C VAL A 522 -5.71 16.27 -33.25
N MET A 523 -5.83 15.31 -34.17
CA MET A 523 -6.25 15.53 -35.55
C MET A 523 -7.77 15.57 -35.76
N ASP A 524 -8.57 15.60 -34.68
CA ASP A 524 -10.04 15.57 -34.70
C ASP A 524 -10.61 14.38 -35.49
N SER A 525 -10.01 13.20 -35.31
CA SER A 525 -10.48 12.00 -36.01
C SER A 525 -11.89 11.63 -35.50
N PRO A 526 -12.85 11.36 -36.40
CA PRO A 526 -14.21 10.97 -35.99
C PRO A 526 -14.26 9.65 -35.20
N ALA A 527 -13.13 8.92 -35.15
CA ALA A 527 -12.98 7.67 -34.42
C ALA A 527 -13.20 7.82 -32.91
N PHE A 528 -12.87 8.99 -32.37
CA PHE A 528 -13.01 9.29 -30.96
C PHE A 528 -14.05 10.39 -30.79
N SER A 529 -15.19 10.04 -30.18
CA SER A 529 -16.17 11.05 -29.80
C SER A 529 -15.75 11.65 -28.46
N PRO A 530 -15.43 12.96 -28.38
CA PRO A 530 -15.17 13.59 -27.10
C PRO A 530 -16.41 13.40 -26.22
N ARG A 531 -16.18 12.94 -25.00
CA ARG A 531 -17.22 12.78 -23.99
C ARG A 531 -16.84 13.58 -22.77
N LEU A 532 -17.85 14.15 -22.14
CA LEU A 532 -17.71 14.78 -20.85
C LEU A 532 -17.54 13.67 -19.81
N LEU A 533 -16.29 13.43 -19.40
CA LEU A 533 -15.95 12.40 -18.42
C LEU A 533 -16.51 12.78 -17.06
N TRP A 534 -16.36 14.05 -16.71
CA TRP A 534 -16.76 14.60 -15.43
C TRP A 534 -17.07 16.08 -15.60
N SER A 535 -18.25 16.49 -15.14
CA SER A 535 -18.63 17.90 -15.05
C SER A 535 -18.93 18.23 -13.60
N LEU A 536 -18.38 19.34 -13.15
CA LEU A 536 -18.63 19.93 -11.85
C LEU A 536 -19.17 21.34 -12.09
N ASP A 537 -20.48 21.49 -12.00
CA ASP A 537 -21.12 22.80 -11.98
C ASP A 537 -21.23 23.27 -10.51
N PHE A 538 -20.60 24.42 -10.24
CA PHE A 538 -20.80 25.16 -9.01
C PHE A 538 -21.41 26.51 -9.33
N ALA A 539 -22.67 26.70 -8.94
CA ALA A 539 -23.43 27.93 -9.19
C ALA A 539 -22.70 29.24 -8.83
N SER A 540 -21.73 29.21 -7.90
CA SER A 540 -20.93 30.37 -7.49
C SER A 540 -19.45 30.32 -7.88
N LEU A 541 -18.90 29.16 -8.30
CA LEU A 541 -17.46 28.96 -8.57
C LEU A 541 -17.17 28.60 -10.04
N GLY A 542 -18.21 28.39 -10.84
CA GLY A 542 -18.15 28.13 -12.28
C GLY A 542 -17.93 26.65 -12.63
N ASP A 543 -18.08 26.35 -13.93
CA ASP A 543 -18.12 24.97 -14.40
C ASP A 543 -16.70 24.41 -14.66
N PHE A 544 -16.47 23.18 -14.22
CA PHE A 544 -15.29 22.39 -14.59
C PHE A 544 -15.71 21.16 -15.38
N ASP A 545 -15.46 21.22 -16.67
CA ASP A 545 -15.67 20.13 -17.60
C ASP A 545 -14.34 19.45 -17.91
N LEU A 546 -14.21 18.20 -17.48
CA LEU A 546 -13.12 17.31 -17.85
C LEU A 546 -13.61 16.40 -18.97
N TYR A 547 -13.06 16.59 -20.16
CA TYR A 547 -13.36 15.75 -21.30
C TYR A 547 -12.40 14.57 -21.39
N THR A 548 -12.91 13.40 -21.80
CA THR A 548 -12.17 12.14 -21.86
C THR A 548 -10.98 12.22 -22.83
N ASP A 549 -11.09 12.96 -23.92
CA ASP A 549 -10.06 13.18 -24.94
C ASP A 549 -8.86 13.96 -24.40
N THR A 550 -9.09 15.10 -23.75
CA THR A 550 -8.05 15.92 -23.13
C THR A 550 -7.32 15.13 -22.04
N PHE A 551 -8.07 14.36 -21.24
CA PHE A 551 -7.52 13.48 -20.23
C PHE A 551 -6.73 12.30 -20.85
N ALA A 552 -7.19 11.71 -21.95
CA ALA A 552 -6.49 10.65 -22.67
C ALA A 552 -5.15 11.13 -23.23
N VAL A 553 -5.13 12.25 -23.96
CA VAL A 553 -3.91 12.85 -24.53
C VAL A 553 -2.89 13.13 -23.43
N GLN A 554 -3.37 13.69 -22.32
CA GLN A 554 -2.56 13.94 -21.14
C GLN A 554 -1.88 12.65 -20.59
N ARG A 555 -2.63 11.55 -20.47
CA ARG A 555 -2.07 10.26 -20.02
C ARG A 555 -1.12 9.66 -21.04
N VAL A 556 -1.40 9.79 -22.34
CA VAL A 556 -0.46 9.39 -23.40
C VAL A 556 0.86 10.14 -23.25
N VAL A 557 0.84 11.47 -23.10
CA VAL A 557 2.07 12.27 -22.95
C VAL A 557 2.86 11.82 -21.71
N THR A 558 2.18 11.51 -20.61
CA THR A 558 2.86 10.95 -19.41
C THR A 558 3.49 9.59 -19.70
N ILE A 559 2.74 8.66 -20.30
CA ILE A 559 3.18 7.29 -20.53
C ILE A 559 4.29 7.25 -21.57
N VAL A 560 4.14 7.95 -22.69
CA VAL A 560 5.15 8.03 -23.75
C VAL A 560 6.40 8.70 -23.22
N GLY A 561 6.28 9.86 -22.57
CA GLY A 561 7.41 10.51 -21.91
C GLY A 561 8.10 9.55 -20.95
N TRP A 562 7.39 9.10 -19.91
CA TRP A 562 7.97 8.22 -18.89
C TRP A 562 8.59 6.93 -19.46
N SER A 563 7.95 6.31 -20.45
CA SER A 563 8.39 5.03 -21.02
C SER A 563 9.48 5.17 -22.09
N THR A 564 9.72 6.37 -22.65
CA THR A 564 10.89 6.59 -23.51
C THR A 564 12.20 6.30 -22.79
N ARG A 565 12.22 6.43 -21.45
CA ARG A 565 13.31 5.93 -20.61
C ARG A 565 13.64 4.47 -20.87
N LEU A 566 12.63 3.59 -20.93
CA LEU A 566 12.84 2.15 -21.14
C LEU A 566 13.43 1.90 -22.53
N VAL A 567 12.97 2.64 -23.54
CA VAL A 567 13.52 2.57 -24.90
C VAL A 567 14.97 3.01 -24.92
N ILE A 568 15.29 4.15 -24.29
CA ILE A 568 16.65 4.68 -24.18
C ILE A 568 17.56 3.69 -23.44
N GLU A 569 17.10 3.12 -22.32
CA GLU A 569 17.85 2.12 -21.55
C GLU A 569 18.10 0.83 -22.35
N LEU A 570 17.14 0.38 -23.14
CA LEU A 570 17.29 -0.81 -24.01
C LEU A 570 18.16 -0.53 -25.24
N ALA A 571 17.99 0.63 -25.88
CA ALA A 571 18.75 1.02 -27.06
C ALA A 571 20.22 1.28 -26.73
N MET A 572 20.49 2.08 -25.69
CA MET A 572 21.85 2.39 -25.26
C MET A 572 22.52 1.23 -24.52
N GLY A 573 21.75 0.26 -24.01
CA GLY A 573 22.28 -0.93 -23.37
C GLY A 573 23.03 -1.88 -24.31
N SER A 574 22.90 -1.72 -25.64
CA SER A 574 23.37 -2.70 -26.65
C SER A 574 24.72 -2.39 -27.29
N GLN A 575 25.32 -1.21 -27.08
CA GLN A 575 26.60 -0.85 -27.71
C GLN A 575 27.72 -0.82 -26.67
N ALA A 576 28.54 -1.87 -26.64
CA ALA A 576 29.87 -1.82 -26.05
C ALA A 576 30.90 -1.89 -27.20
N PRO A 577 31.79 -0.91 -27.36
CA PRO A 577 32.87 -0.99 -28.34
C PRO A 577 33.81 -2.13 -27.92
N SER A 578 34.10 -3.01 -28.88
CA SER A 578 35.10 -4.07 -28.74
C SER A 578 36.44 -3.47 -28.32
N SER A 579 36.89 -3.80 -27.12
CA SER A 579 38.16 -3.33 -26.56
C SER A 579 39.35 -3.83 -27.38
N THR A 580 39.90 -2.97 -28.24
CA THR A 580 41.32 -3.02 -28.61
C THR A 580 42.13 -2.34 -27.49
N PRO A 581 43.20 -2.98 -26.97
CA PRO A 581 44.03 -2.39 -25.94
C PRO A 581 44.95 -1.37 -26.61
N SER A 582 44.73 -0.07 -26.38
CA SER A 582 45.72 0.95 -26.72
C SER A 582 46.02 1.82 -25.49
N THR A 583 47.25 1.69 -25.04
CA THR A 583 47.95 2.58 -24.12
C THR A 583 48.13 3.94 -24.79
N HIS A 584 47.36 4.97 -24.41
CA HIS A 584 47.83 6.36 -24.36
C HIS A 584 46.90 7.20 -23.48
N VAL A 585 47.53 8.02 -22.63
CA VAL A 585 46.90 8.92 -21.66
C VAL A 585 46.36 10.14 -22.39
N LEU A 586 45.04 10.33 -22.39
CA LEU A 586 44.33 11.57 -22.74
C LEU A 586 43.20 11.81 -21.72
N PRO A 587 42.81 13.07 -21.44
CA PRO A 587 41.91 13.41 -20.34
C PRO A 587 40.48 12.95 -20.65
N ALA A 588 39.82 12.44 -19.61
CA ALA A 588 38.60 11.67 -19.63
C ALA A 588 37.38 12.41 -20.23
N SER A 589 36.85 11.89 -21.35
CA SER A 589 35.50 12.18 -21.82
C SER A 589 34.96 11.07 -22.72
N SER A 590 34.60 9.91 -22.14
CA SER A 590 33.68 8.92 -22.75
C SER A 590 33.54 7.70 -21.82
N LEU A 591 32.38 7.49 -21.20
CA LEU A 591 32.14 6.36 -20.29
C LEU A 591 30.68 5.84 -20.40
N LEU A 592 30.51 4.73 -21.13
CA LEU A 592 29.33 3.83 -21.22
C LEU A 592 29.94 2.43 -21.44
N GLY A 593 29.74 1.40 -20.61
CA GLY A 593 28.52 0.62 -20.34
C GLY A 593 28.90 -0.85 -20.58
N LEU A 594 28.76 -1.77 -19.59
CA LEU A 594 29.30 -3.15 -19.70
C LEU A 594 28.31 -4.23 -19.25
N GLU A 595 28.18 -5.29 -20.08
CA GLU A 595 27.50 -6.56 -19.83
C GLU A 595 28.48 -7.68 -19.40
N MET A 596 27.91 -8.71 -18.78
CA MET A 596 28.51 -9.86 -18.09
C MET A 596 29.50 -10.71 -18.90
N ARG A 597 30.80 -10.64 -18.53
CA ARG A 597 31.80 -11.72 -18.78
C ARG A 597 32.60 -11.99 -17.50
N ILE A 598 32.93 -13.27 -17.29
CA ILE A 598 33.67 -13.78 -16.12
C ILE A 598 35.15 -13.39 -16.30
N GLN A 599 35.69 -12.52 -15.46
CA GLN A 599 37.13 -12.32 -15.30
C GLN A 599 37.48 -12.02 -13.83
N PRO A 600 38.67 -12.44 -13.34
CA PRO A 600 38.99 -12.43 -11.91
C PRO A 600 39.75 -11.16 -11.53
N ARG A 601 39.35 -10.45 -10.46
CA ARG A 601 40.32 -9.63 -9.70
C ARG A 601 39.94 -9.31 -8.25
N GLN A 602 41.04 -9.28 -7.49
CA GLN A 602 41.36 -9.02 -6.08
C GLN A 602 40.45 -8.10 -5.26
N VAL A 603 40.16 -8.49 -4.01
CA VAL A 603 39.87 -7.57 -2.88
C VAL A 603 40.36 -8.13 -1.53
N GLU A 604 40.84 -7.19 -0.71
CA GLU A 604 41.22 -7.16 0.72
C GLU A 604 40.33 -7.88 1.75
N PRO A 605 40.86 -8.17 2.96
CA PRO A 605 40.16 -8.92 4.01
C PRO A 605 39.29 -8.04 4.91
N VAL A 606 38.10 -8.52 5.26
CA VAL A 606 37.27 -7.97 6.36
C VAL A 606 36.78 -9.11 7.24
N VAL A 607 37.16 -9.07 8.52
CA VAL A 607 36.78 -10.02 9.58
C VAL A 607 35.55 -9.50 10.32
N GLY A 608 34.60 -10.39 10.62
CA GLY A 608 33.49 -10.10 11.53
C GLY A 608 32.71 -11.36 11.92
N LEU A 609 32.81 -11.77 13.19
CA LEU A 609 32.05 -12.86 13.81
C LEU A 609 30.59 -12.45 14.09
N SER A 610 29.67 -13.41 13.98
CA SER A 610 28.24 -13.27 14.28
C SER A 610 27.85 -14.20 15.44
N ALA A 611 27.29 -13.64 16.51
CA ALA A 611 26.72 -14.39 17.65
C ALA A 611 25.18 -14.51 17.51
N ASN A 612 24.65 -15.69 17.84
CA ASN A 612 23.20 -16.00 17.85
C ASN A 612 22.59 -15.74 19.25
N PRO A 613 21.36 -15.22 19.38
CA PRO A 613 20.68 -15.12 20.66
C PRO A 613 19.76 -16.32 20.95
N ALA A 614 19.69 -16.74 22.22
CA ALA A 614 18.85 -17.82 22.73
C ALA A 614 17.41 -17.36 23.09
N PRO A 615 16.39 -18.24 23.05
CA PRO A 615 15.00 -17.90 23.37
C PRO A 615 14.67 -17.99 24.88
N ILE A 616 13.84 -17.05 25.34
CA ILE A 616 13.32 -16.93 26.71
C ILE A 616 12.08 -17.83 26.87
N ALA A 617 12.12 -18.77 27.82
CA ALA A 617 10.99 -19.61 28.19
C ALA A 617 10.10 -18.92 29.25
N VAL A 618 8.78 -19.01 29.07
CA VAL A 618 7.76 -18.53 30.02
C VAL A 618 7.15 -19.76 30.69
N GLN A 619 7.26 -19.84 32.02
CA GLN A 619 6.77 -20.95 32.84
C GLN A 619 5.30 -20.70 33.23
N SER A 620 4.41 -21.64 32.92
CA SER A 620 2.99 -21.59 33.30
C SER A 620 2.79 -22.13 34.72
N LYS A 621 2.04 -21.40 35.55
CA LYS A 621 1.68 -21.75 36.93
C LYS A 621 0.72 -22.94 36.94
N HIS A 622 1.14 -24.08 37.50
CA HIS A 622 0.32 -25.29 37.68
C HIS A 622 -0.66 -25.11 38.85
N GLU A 623 -1.96 -25.28 38.60
CA GLU A 623 -2.96 -25.58 39.64
C GLU A 623 -2.94 -27.09 39.91
N ALA A 624 -2.72 -27.46 41.17
CA ALA A 624 -2.74 -28.84 41.65
C ALA A 624 -4.18 -29.25 41.97
N GLY A 625 -4.77 -30.10 41.13
CA GLY A 625 -6.04 -30.76 41.39
C GLY A 625 -5.80 -32.24 41.72
N HIS A 626 -6.38 -32.70 42.83
CA HIS A 626 -6.36 -34.08 43.32
C HIS A 626 -6.86 -35.08 42.25
N THR A 627 -6.10 -36.16 42.04
CA THR A 627 -6.46 -37.30 41.18
C THR A 627 -6.94 -38.48 42.02
N THR A 628 -8.13 -38.99 41.72
CA THR A 628 -8.59 -40.34 42.04
C THR A 628 -8.28 -41.26 40.86
N ASP A 629 -7.67 -42.42 41.15
CA ASP A 629 -7.29 -43.46 40.19
C ASP A 629 -8.50 -44.21 39.63
N SER A 630 -8.62 -44.28 38.29
CA SER A 630 -9.13 -45.48 37.60
C SER A 630 -8.76 -45.48 36.10
N ASP A 631 -8.25 -46.65 35.70
CA ASP A 631 -8.23 -47.31 34.39
C ASP A 631 -7.63 -46.62 33.15
N ALA A 632 -6.48 -47.17 32.75
CA ALA A 632 -5.75 -46.93 31.51
C ALA A 632 -6.52 -47.47 30.29
N VAL A 633 -7.40 -46.63 29.73
CA VAL A 633 -7.88 -46.76 28.35
C VAL A 633 -7.02 -45.84 27.48
N GLY A 634 -6.50 -46.38 26.37
CA GLY A 634 -5.55 -45.72 25.46
C GLY A 634 -5.92 -44.26 25.20
N GLY A 635 -5.13 -43.35 25.78
CA GLY A 635 -5.38 -41.92 25.71
C GLY A 635 -5.30 -41.45 24.27
N GLU A 636 -6.46 -41.20 23.66
CA GLU A 636 -6.53 -40.48 22.39
C GLU A 636 -5.79 -39.15 22.55
N GLU A 637 -4.71 -38.98 21.80
CA GLU A 637 -3.95 -37.74 21.75
C GLU A 637 -4.87 -36.58 21.33
N GLN A 638 -4.97 -35.55 22.17
CA GLN A 638 -5.83 -34.40 21.94
C GLN A 638 -5.02 -33.25 21.34
N PRO A 639 -5.24 -32.86 20.07
CA PRO A 639 -4.53 -31.73 19.46
C PRO A 639 -5.13 -30.41 19.96
N LEU A 640 -4.58 -29.88 21.05
CA LEU A 640 -4.90 -28.54 21.53
C LEU A 640 -4.06 -27.49 20.79
N TYR A 641 -4.68 -26.38 20.38
CA TYR A 641 -3.97 -25.27 19.74
C TYR A 641 -3.88 -24.07 20.68
N GLU A 642 -2.68 -23.53 20.82
CA GLU A 642 -2.42 -22.27 21.51
C GLU A 642 -2.31 -21.13 20.49
N LEU A 643 -3.04 -20.05 20.75
CA LEU A 643 -2.92 -18.83 19.96
C LEU A 643 -1.64 -18.07 20.36
N ARG A 644 -0.58 -18.17 19.55
CA ARG A 644 0.68 -17.44 19.76
C ARG A 644 0.87 -16.30 18.77
N LEU A 645 1.73 -15.34 19.10
CA LEU A 645 2.15 -14.31 18.15
C LEU A 645 2.92 -14.93 16.98
N ALA A 646 2.49 -14.63 15.76
CA ALA A 646 3.14 -15.08 14.54
C ALA A 646 4.50 -14.41 14.31
N GLN A 647 4.64 -13.19 14.80
CA GLN A 647 5.82 -12.35 14.72
C GLN A 647 5.99 -11.63 16.06
N PRO A 648 7.23 -11.42 16.54
CA PRO A 648 7.46 -10.61 17.72
C PRO A 648 6.87 -9.22 17.49
N LEU A 649 6.20 -8.68 18.52
CA LEU A 649 5.66 -7.33 18.45
C LEU A 649 6.81 -6.33 18.26
N PRO A 650 6.63 -5.30 17.43
CA PRO A 650 7.66 -4.29 17.22
C PRO A 650 7.97 -3.58 18.54
N THR A 651 9.25 -3.38 18.83
CA THR A 651 9.68 -2.46 19.89
C THR A 651 9.34 -1.05 19.44
N LEU A 652 8.46 -0.36 20.17
CA LEU A 652 8.09 1.03 19.85
C LEU A 652 8.69 1.97 20.87
N ASP A 653 9.26 3.07 20.39
CA ASP A 653 9.65 4.18 21.24
C ASP A 653 8.49 5.19 21.34
N LEU A 654 7.77 5.12 22.45
CA LEU A 654 6.64 6.02 22.72
C LEU A 654 7.10 7.43 23.09
N SER A 655 8.36 7.62 23.50
CA SER A 655 8.90 8.93 23.85
C SER A 655 9.12 9.80 22.61
N ARG A 656 9.28 9.16 21.44
CA ARG A 656 9.53 9.83 20.17
C ARG A 656 8.26 10.49 19.61
N THR A 657 8.04 11.74 19.97
CA THR A 657 6.94 12.59 19.48
C THR A 657 7.47 13.77 18.63
N PRO A 658 6.67 14.39 17.75
CA PRO A 658 7.06 15.63 17.07
C PRO A 658 7.51 16.73 18.05
N ALA A 659 6.85 16.86 19.20
CA ALA A 659 7.24 17.79 20.25
C ALA A 659 8.64 17.46 20.78
N SER A 660 8.94 16.20 21.09
CA SER A 660 10.29 15.79 21.54
C SER A 660 11.39 16.00 20.48
N ALA A 661 11.01 15.96 19.19
CA ALA A 661 11.94 16.15 18.09
C ALA A 661 12.19 17.63 17.75
N ILE A 662 11.23 18.51 18.05
CA ILE A 662 11.26 19.94 17.71
C ILE A 662 11.68 20.79 18.90
N LEU A 663 11.20 20.46 20.10
CA LEU A 663 11.41 21.20 21.33
C LEU A 663 12.64 20.68 22.07
N SER A 664 13.32 21.56 22.82
CA SER A 664 14.34 21.13 23.78
C SER A 664 13.72 20.23 24.85
N SER A 665 14.51 19.34 25.47
CA SER A 665 14.04 18.44 26.54
C SER A 665 13.28 19.19 27.64
N ARG A 666 13.86 20.30 28.15
CA ARG A 666 13.20 21.14 29.17
C ARG A 666 11.85 21.68 28.73
N THR A 667 11.72 22.12 27.48
CA THR A 667 10.44 22.63 26.95
C THR A 667 9.44 21.51 26.70
N HIS A 668 9.91 20.34 26.27
CA HIS A 668 9.07 19.16 26.11
C HIS A 668 8.51 18.71 27.47
N ASP A 669 9.35 18.66 28.51
CA ASP A 669 8.93 18.27 29.85
C ASP A 669 7.92 19.26 30.44
N ARG A 670 8.15 20.56 30.25
CA ARG A 670 7.17 21.59 30.65
C ARG A 670 5.83 21.42 29.92
N LEU A 671 5.87 21.15 28.61
CA LEU A 671 4.67 20.92 27.83
C LEU A 671 3.95 19.62 28.25
N GLU A 672 4.70 18.58 28.59
CA GLU A 672 4.18 17.32 29.11
C GLU A 672 3.51 17.51 30.48
N ILE A 673 4.12 18.28 31.38
CA ILE A 673 3.55 18.65 32.68
C ILE A 673 2.28 19.51 32.51
N ALA A 674 2.24 20.39 31.51
CA ALA A 674 1.07 21.21 31.20
C ALA A 674 -0.07 20.42 30.53
N MET A 675 0.23 19.26 29.92
CA MET A 675 -0.71 18.51 29.09
C MET A 675 -2.01 18.11 29.83
N PRO A 676 -2.00 17.62 31.09
CA PRO A 676 -3.22 17.32 31.82
C PRO A 676 -4.14 18.53 32.03
N VAL A 677 -3.57 19.75 32.10
CA VAL A 677 -4.32 21.00 32.24
C VAL A 677 -4.87 21.46 30.88
N VAL A 678 -4.08 21.28 29.81
CA VAL A 678 -4.45 21.66 28.44
C VAL A 678 -5.52 20.71 27.86
N MET A 679 -5.47 19.41 28.18
CA MET A 679 -6.37 18.41 27.61
C MET A 679 -7.87 18.70 27.80
N PRO A 680 -8.37 19.07 29.00
CA PRO A 680 -9.75 19.51 29.18
C PRO A 680 -10.14 20.68 28.27
N VAL A 681 -9.24 21.65 28.10
CA VAL A 681 -9.45 22.80 27.19
C VAL A 681 -9.55 22.34 25.75
N MET A 682 -8.70 21.40 25.31
CA MET A 682 -8.78 20.85 23.96
C MET A 682 -10.07 20.05 23.73
N VAL A 683 -10.51 19.26 24.72
CA VAL A 683 -11.78 18.53 24.66
C VAL A 683 -12.96 19.50 24.63
N SER A 684 -12.92 20.57 25.42
CA SER A 684 -13.93 21.63 25.42
C SER A 684 -13.97 22.37 24.09
N SER A 685 -12.81 22.76 23.56
CA SER A 685 -12.67 23.38 22.23
C SER A 685 -13.19 22.47 21.13
N PHE A 686 -12.91 21.16 21.20
CA PHE A 686 -13.46 20.18 20.28
C PHE A 686 -14.99 20.09 20.40
N GLY A 687 -15.52 19.98 21.62
CA GLY A 687 -16.96 19.98 21.88
C GLY A 687 -17.65 21.25 21.36
N ALA A 688 -17.04 22.42 21.58
CA ALA A 688 -17.50 23.70 21.06
C ALA A 688 -17.45 23.74 19.53
N SER A 689 -16.42 23.16 18.89
CA SER A 689 -16.36 23.04 17.42
C SER A 689 -17.46 22.14 16.86
N LEU A 690 -17.83 21.08 17.59
CA LEU A 690 -18.89 20.16 17.21
C LEU A 690 -20.28 20.81 17.39
N LEU A 691 -20.48 21.55 18.47
CA LEU A 691 -21.69 22.37 18.68
C LEU A 691 -21.79 23.48 17.64
N GLY A 692 -20.66 24.14 17.33
CA GLY A 692 -20.56 25.10 16.24
C GLY A 692 -20.90 24.47 14.89
N PHE A 693 -20.48 23.22 14.66
CA PHE A 693 -20.86 22.46 13.47
C PHE A 693 -22.37 22.16 13.42
N VAL A 694 -22.98 21.75 14.52
CA VAL A 694 -24.44 21.60 14.60
C VAL A 694 -25.13 22.94 14.29
N GLY A 695 -24.59 24.06 14.79
CA GLY A 695 -25.02 25.40 14.42
C GLY A 695 -24.90 25.67 12.92
N LEU A 696 -23.78 25.28 12.28
CA LEU A 696 -23.59 25.44 10.82
C LEU A 696 -24.62 24.65 10.01
N LEU A 697 -25.07 23.50 10.51
CA LEU A 697 -26.13 22.71 9.86
C LEU A 697 -27.50 23.36 10.03
N ALA A 698 -27.81 23.94 11.19
CA ALA A 698 -29.15 24.43 11.51
C ALA A 698 -29.42 25.90 11.15
N VAL A 699 -28.36 26.71 10.98
CA VAL A 699 -28.46 28.16 10.88
C VAL A 699 -28.06 28.64 9.47
N THR A 700 -28.76 29.65 8.97
CA THR A 700 -28.58 30.20 7.62
C THR A 700 -27.17 30.78 7.40
N ALA A 701 -26.72 30.76 6.14
CA ALA A 701 -25.41 31.24 5.73
C ALA A 701 -25.19 32.71 6.11
N ALA A 702 -26.23 33.54 5.97
CA ALA A 702 -26.19 34.97 6.27
C ALA A 702 -25.87 35.25 7.75
N THR A 703 -26.43 34.45 8.65
CA THR A 703 -26.26 34.61 10.10
C THR A 703 -24.98 33.93 10.60
N MET A 704 -24.54 32.83 9.95
CA MET A 704 -23.31 32.12 10.32
C MET A 704 -22.02 32.78 9.81
N LYS A 705 -22.08 33.60 8.75
CA LYS A 705 -20.90 34.24 8.12
C LYS A 705 -19.85 34.81 9.11
N PRO A 706 -20.19 35.60 10.15
CA PRO A 706 -19.19 36.12 11.09
C PRO A 706 -18.57 35.02 12.00
N TRP A 707 -19.30 33.93 12.23
CA TRP A 707 -18.88 32.84 13.12
C TRP A 707 -18.04 31.77 12.42
N VAL A 708 -18.09 31.66 11.10
CA VAL A 708 -17.34 30.63 10.34
C VAL A 708 -15.84 30.67 10.65
N SER A 709 -15.23 31.86 10.65
CA SER A 709 -13.80 32.00 10.96
C SER A 709 -13.48 31.56 12.39
N LEU A 710 -14.35 31.89 13.36
CA LEU A 710 -14.19 31.47 14.75
C LEU A 710 -14.28 29.94 14.86
N ILE A 711 -15.29 29.32 14.23
CA ILE A 711 -15.47 27.86 14.23
C ILE A 711 -14.29 27.17 13.54
N PHE A 712 -13.81 27.71 12.43
CA PHE A 712 -12.63 27.20 11.74
C PHE A 712 -11.39 27.26 12.62
N VAL A 713 -11.09 28.41 13.24
CA VAL A 713 -9.95 28.56 14.16
C VAL A 713 -10.09 27.65 15.37
N ALA A 714 -11.28 27.59 15.98
CA ALA A 714 -11.57 26.69 17.10
C ALA A 714 -11.40 25.22 16.71
N SER A 715 -11.75 24.85 15.48
CA SER A 715 -11.56 23.49 14.97
C SER A 715 -10.09 23.18 14.67
N LEU A 716 -9.25 24.15 14.32
CA LEU A 716 -7.83 23.93 14.09
C LEU A 716 -6.99 23.97 15.37
N LEU A 717 -7.46 24.59 16.44
CA LEU A 717 -6.73 24.72 17.70
C LEU A 717 -6.31 23.35 18.31
N PRO A 718 -7.14 22.27 18.28
CA PRO A 718 -6.74 20.89 18.62
C PRO A 718 -5.52 20.35 17.88
N LEU A 719 -5.33 20.74 16.62
CA LEU A 719 -4.37 20.13 15.72
C LEU A 719 -2.92 20.23 16.21
N PRO A 720 -2.34 21.41 16.47
CA PRO A 720 -0.93 21.52 16.87
C PRO A 720 -0.62 20.80 18.19
N PHE A 721 -1.54 20.83 19.16
CA PHE A 721 -1.34 20.17 20.45
C PHE A 721 -1.41 18.65 20.32
N VAL A 722 -2.44 18.12 19.65
CA VAL A 722 -2.58 16.67 19.50
C VAL A 722 -1.48 16.09 18.61
N THR A 723 -1.16 16.76 17.50
CA THR A 723 -0.10 16.30 16.58
C THR A 723 1.29 16.36 17.22
N GLY A 724 1.57 17.37 18.05
CA GLY A 724 2.81 17.49 18.81
C GLY A 724 3.12 16.25 19.65
N PHE A 725 2.10 15.57 20.17
CA PHE A 725 2.24 14.42 21.07
C PHE A 725 1.96 13.05 20.44
N LEU A 726 1.77 12.96 19.12
CA LEU A 726 1.65 11.67 18.45
C LEU A 726 2.99 10.93 18.53
N SER A 727 3.01 9.68 18.99
CA SER A 727 4.19 8.82 18.85
C SER A 727 4.45 8.59 17.36
N LEU A 728 5.62 9.00 16.89
CA LEU A 728 6.04 8.86 15.49
C LEU A 728 6.13 7.39 15.06
N ASP A 729 6.54 6.51 15.97
CA ASP A 729 6.66 5.08 15.69
C ASP A 729 5.28 4.42 15.55
N VAL A 730 4.33 4.75 16.43
CA VAL A 730 2.94 4.28 16.30
C VAL A 730 2.27 4.88 15.07
N LEU A 731 2.46 6.17 14.80
CA LEU A 731 1.93 6.82 13.60
C LEU A 731 2.47 6.18 12.32
N THR A 732 3.77 5.86 12.30
CA THR A 732 4.37 5.12 11.18
C THR A 732 3.70 3.78 11.00
N GLN A 733 3.46 3.01 12.07
CA GLN A 733 2.73 1.74 12.01
C GLN A 733 1.29 1.94 11.46
N LEU A 734 0.57 2.95 11.95
CA LEU A 734 -0.79 3.27 11.48
C LEU A 734 -0.83 3.60 9.99
N LEU A 735 0.14 4.37 9.49
CA LEU A 735 0.25 4.72 8.07
C LEU A 735 0.52 3.51 7.16
N HIS A 736 1.06 2.41 7.70
CA HIS A 736 1.23 1.16 6.96
C HIS A 736 -0.04 0.30 6.96
N ASN A 737 -1.02 0.60 7.81
CA ASN A 737 -2.26 -0.16 7.89
C ASN A 737 -3.28 0.35 6.87
N TYR A 738 -3.85 -0.57 6.09
CA TYR A 738 -4.84 -0.25 5.06
C TYR A 738 -6.06 0.51 5.60
N GLU A 739 -6.55 0.10 6.78
CA GLU A 739 -7.73 0.70 7.42
C GLU A 739 -7.59 2.20 7.66
N PHE A 740 -6.37 2.66 7.95
CA PHE A 740 -6.09 4.08 8.14
C PHE A 740 -6.46 4.88 6.89
N TRP A 741 -5.95 4.46 5.73
CA TRP A 741 -6.18 5.13 4.46
C TRP A 741 -7.64 5.07 4.02
N PHE A 742 -8.29 3.93 4.22
CA PHE A 742 -9.72 3.78 3.92
C PHE A 742 -10.57 4.76 4.74
N VAL A 743 -10.37 4.82 6.06
CA VAL A 743 -11.13 5.74 6.94
C VAL A 743 -10.80 7.20 6.63
N SER A 744 -9.54 7.52 6.31
CA SER A 744 -9.14 8.85 5.88
C SER A 744 -9.77 9.28 4.56
N ALA A 745 -9.89 8.38 3.60
CA ALA A 745 -10.57 8.65 2.34
C ALA A 745 -12.06 8.91 2.55
N LEU A 746 -12.74 8.09 3.37
CA LEU A 746 -14.14 8.33 3.74
C LEU A 746 -14.33 9.66 4.48
N ASN A 747 -13.40 10.01 5.38
CA ASN A 747 -13.42 11.29 6.08
C ASN A 747 -13.30 12.46 5.10
N ALA A 748 -12.33 12.41 4.18
CA ALA A 748 -12.15 13.45 3.18
C ALA A 748 -13.38 13.59 2.28
N LEU A 749 -13.93 12.48 1.78
CA LEU A 749 -15.16 12.46 0.97
C LEU A 749 -16.36 13.02 1.73
N ASN A 750 -16.49 12.70 3.02
CA ASN A 750 -17.56 13.22 3.86
C ASN A 750 -17.54 14.74 3.94
N TRP A 751 -16.40 15.31 4.34
CA TRP A 751 -16.29 16.76 4.54
C TRP A 751 -16.25 17.53 3.23
N LEU A 752 -15.73 16.93 2.16
CA LEU A 752 -15.90 17.47 0.81
C LEU A 752 -17.39 17.54 0.46
N GLY A 753 -18.12 16.43 0.62
CA GLY A 753 -19.56 16.38 0.37
C GLY A 753 -20.35 17.41 1.18
N VAL A 754 -20.05 17.56 2.47
CA VAL A 754 -20.69 18.60 3.32
C VAL A 754 -20.34 20.00 2.84
N GLY A 755 -19.09 20.24 2.45
CA GLY A 755 -18.68 21.51 1.84
C GLY A 755 -19.44 21.81 0.55
N LEU A 756 -19.67 20.80 -0.29
CA LEU A 756 -20.51 20.93 -1.49
C LEU A 756 -21.97 21.20 -1.16
N ILE A 757 -22.50 20.60 -0.08
CA ILE A 757 -23.87 20.84 0.41
C ILE A 757 -24.04 22.30 0.85
N PHE A 758 -23.02 22.88 1.49
CA PHE A 758 -23.06 24.28 1.90
C PHE A 758 -22.97 25.24 0.72
N GLY A 759 -22.08 24.98 -0.25
CA GLY A 759 -21.91 25.83 -1.45
C GLY A 759 -21.49 27.29 -1.16
N ASP A 760 -21.07 27.58 0.07
CA ASP A 760 -20.80 28.92 0.57
C ASP A 760 -19.58 28.95 1.53
N VAL A 761 -19.41 30.06 2.26
CA VAL A 761 -18.29 30.27 3.20
C VAL A 761 -18.18 29.19 4.29
N ARG A 762 -19.27 28.52 4.68
CA ARG A 762 -19.29 27.45 5.69
C ARG A 762 -18.48 26.24 5.25
N ALA A 763 -18.26 26.05 3.95
CA ALA A 763 -17.41 24.99 3.41
C ALA A 763 -15.97 25.05 3.97
N ILE A 764 -15.47 26.23 4.33
CA ILE A 764 -14.13 26.41 4.92
C ILE A 764 -14.04 25.71 6.28
N ALA A 765 -15.08 25.79 7.11
CA ALA A 765 -15.12 25.13 8.42
C ALA A 765 -15.06 23.59 8.29
N CYS A 766 -15.54 23.03 7.18
CA CYS A 766 -15.45 21.58 6.91
C CYS A 766 -14.01 21.08 6.81
N VAL A 767 -13.07 21.91 6.36
CA VAL A 767 -11.65 21.55 6.30
C VAL A 767 -11.08 21.36 7.70
N GLY A 768 -11.37 22.28 8.62
CA GLY A 768 -10.91 22.17 10.01
C GLY A 768 -11.56 20.99 10.74
N LEU A 769 -12.86 20.76 10.52
CA LEU A 769 -13.57 19.58 11.06
C LEU A 769 -13.05 18.26 10.47
N CYS A 770 -12.65 18.25 9.20
CA CYS A 770 -12.01 17.11 8.56
C CYS A 770 -10.70 16.73 9.28
N PHE A 771 -9.85 17.72 9.58
CA PHE A 771 -8.64 17.49 10.37
C PHE A 771 -8.95 16.99 11.78
N ASN A 772 -9.98 17.52 12.45
CA ASN A 772 -10.39 17.02 13.76
C ASN A 772 -10.84 15.57 13.75
N VAL A 773 -11.65 15.18 12.77
CA VAL A 773 -12.03 13.77 12.62
C VAL A 773 -10.81 12.90 12.32
N GLN A 774 -9.89 13.39 11.49
CA GLN A 774 -8.66 12.68 11.16
C GLN A 774 -7.78 12.46 12.41
N LEU A 775 -7.78 13.39 13.38
CA LEU A 775 -7.09 13.22 14.67
C LEU A 775 -7.64 12.02 15.46
N PHE A 776 -8.93 11.70 15.36
CA PHE A 776 -9.49 10.49 15.97
C PHE A 776 -9.05 9.20 15.28
N VAL A 777 -8.77 9.28 13.97
CA VAL A 777 -8.22 8.14 13.24
C VAL A 777 -6.80 7.83 13.73
N VAL A 778 -5.94 8.86 13.87
CA VAL A 778 -4.56 8.71 14.37
C VAL A 778 -4.43 8.60 15.89
N ILE A 779 -5.53 8.67 16.65
CA ILE A 779 -5.47 8.81 18.11
C ILE A 779 -4.72 7.69 18.83
N ASP A 780 -4.60 6.49 18.24
CA ASP A 780 -3.86 5.40 18.86
C ASP A 780 -2.36 5.69 18.95
N ALA A 781 -1.86 6.66 18.17
CA ALA A 781 -0.52 7.21 18.34
C ALA A 781 -0.42 8.21 19.50
N ASN A 782 -1.53 8.77 19.99
CA ASN A 782 -1.56 9.66 21.16
C ASN A 782 -2.12 8.94 22.39
N TYR A 783 -1.29 8.08 22.98
CA TYR A 783 -1.66 7.32 24.19
C TYR A 783 -1.90 8.23 25.41
N ARG A 784 -1.29 9.41 25.44
CA ARG A 784 -1.39 10.37 26.56
C ARG A 784 -2.77 11.03 26.63
N ALA A 785 -3.38 11.27 25.47
CA ALA A 785 -4.73 11.84 25.36
C ALA A 785 -5.86 10.77 25.35
N TYR A 786 -5.54 9.50 25.63
CA TYR A 786 -6.44 8.37 25.39
C TYR A 786 -7.81 8.46 26.09
N PRO A 787 -7.93 8.83 27.38
CA PRO A 787 -9.23 8.95 28.05
C PRO A 787 -10.08 10.09 27.46
N SER A 788 -9.47 11.26 27.29
CA SER A 788 -10.08 12.45 26.69
C SER A 788 -10.59 12.17 25.28
N ALA A 789 -9.79 11.49 24.48
CA ALA A 789 -10.15 11.17 23.12
C ALA A 789 -11.22 10.09 23.02
N THR A 790 -11.27 9.14 23.97
CA THR A 790 -12.38 8.18 24.01
C THR A 790 -13.70 8.90 24.28
N LYS A 791 -13.73 9.88 25.19
CA LYS A 791 -14.90 10.73 25.41
C LYS A 791 -15.27 11.50 24.14
N ALA A 792 -14.29 12.11 23.47
CA ALA A 792 -14.52 12.86 22.24
C ALA A 792 -15.06 11.97 21.10
N ILE A 793 -14.56 10.74 20.94
CA ILE A 793 -15.06 9.76 19.95
C ILE A 793 -16.52 9.38 20.24
N MET A 794 -16.88 9.21 21.52
CA MET A 794 -18.26 8.90 21.92
C MET A 794 -19.24 10.05 21.63
N VAL A 795 -18.76 11.29 21.52
CA VAL A 795 -19.58 12.44 21.14
C VAL A 795 -19.56 12.63 19.61
N ALA A 796 -18.42 12.42 18.96
CA ALA A 796 -18.26 12.56 17.52
C ALA A 796 -19.12 11.54 16.73
N GLY A 797 -19.18 10.28 17.17
CA GLY A 797 -19.98 9.23 16.52
C GLY A 797 -21.46 9.62 16.37
N PRO A 798 -22.16 9.97 17.47
CA PRO A 798 -23.52 10.50 17.42
C PRO A 798 -23.67 11.77 16.57
N ALA A 799 -22.69 12.68 16.58
CA ALA A 799 -22.75 13.86 15.70
C ALA A 799 -22.65 13.50 14.21
N MET A 800 -21.87 12.48 13.84
CA MET A 800 -21.85 11.95 12.47
C MET A 800 -23.19 11.26 12.12
N LEU A 801 -23.86 10.60 13.06
CA LEU A 801 -25.23 10.11 12.86
C LEU A 801 -26.22 11.27 12.72
N ALA A 802 -26.10 12.32 13.54
CA ALA A 802 -26.92 13.52 13.41
C ALA A 802 -26.72 14.18 12.06
N LEU A 803 -25.49 14.29 11.56
CA LEU A 803 -25.20 14.75 10.20
C LEU A 803 -25.86 13.86 9.14
N THR A 804 -25.83 12.54 9.33
CA THR A 804 -26.51 11.57 8.46
C THR A 804 -28.01 11.86 8.42
N VAL A 805 -28.64 12.02 9.59
CA VAL A 805 -30.05 12.37 9.73
C VAL A 805 -30.32 13.72 9.05
N CYS A 806 -29.61 14.79 9.41
CA CYS A 806 -29.80 16.12 8.83
C CYS A 806 -29.68 16.13 7.30
N SER A 807 -28.69 15.42 6.75
CA SER A 807 -28.48 15.32 5.30
C SER A 807 -29.54 14.46 4.61
N THR A 808 -30.03 13.40 5.28
CA THR A 808 -31.12 12.56 4.78
C THR A 808 -32.42 13.35 4.73
N TYR A 809 -32.72 14.08 5.80
CA TYR A 809 -33.96 14.83 5.91
C TYR A 809 -33.92 16.20 5.25
N GLY A 810 -32.79 16.66 4.70
CA GLY A 810 -32.70 18.02 4.13
C GLY A 810 -32.78 19.12 5.20
N LEU A 811 -32.44 18.81 6.45
CA LEU A 811 -32.46 19.76 7.58
C LEU A 811 -31.27 20.73 7.57
N VAL A 812 -30.41 20.67 6.55
CA VAL A 812 -29.25 21.55 6.43
C VAL A 812 -29.72 22.90 5.87
N ALA A 813 -29.60 23.95 6.67
CA ALA A 813 -30.00 25.30 6.30
C ALA A 813 -29.26 25.79 5.05
N ASP A 814 -29.98 26.43 4.14
CA ASP A 814 -29.47 26.93 2.84
C ASP A 814 -28.65 25.87 2.08
N SER A 815 -29.03 24.60 2.17
CA SER A 815 -28.31 23.55 1.47
C SER A 815 -28.61 23.54 -0.02
N ASN A 816 -27.56 23.61 -0.82
CA ASN A 816 -27.61 23.24 -2.22
C ASN A 816 -27.09 21.81 -2.30
N SER A 817 -27.88 20.86 -2.79
CA SER A 817 -27.40 19.49 -2.99
C SER A 817 -26.98 19.29 -4.45
N PRO A 818 -25.80 19.79 -4.88
CA PRO A 818 -25.39 19.66 -6.26
C PRO A 818 -25.37 18.20 -6.67
N THR A 819 -25.91 17.94 -7.84
CA THR A 819 -25.87 16.64 -8.50
C THR A 819 -24.50 16.48 -9.13
N LEU A 820 -23.73 15.51 -8.66
CA LEU A 820 -22.50 15.05 -9.27
C LEU A 820 -22.86 14.00 -10.32
N THR A 821 -22.77 14.37 -11.59
CA THR A 821 -22.92 13.43 -12.69
C THR A 821 -21.61 12.64 -12.84
N LEU A 822 -21.67 11.35 -12.51
CA LEU A 822 -20.57 10.41 -12.69
C LEU A 822 -20.98 9.42 -13.78
N GLY A 823 -20.75 9.82 -15.03
CA GLY A 823 -21.30 9.14 -16.20
C GLY A 823 -22.83 9.29 -16.28
N GLY A 824 -23.55 8.18 -16.41
CA GLY A 824 -25.01 8.12 -16.34
C GLY A 824 -25.57 8.19 -14.92
N LEU A 825 -24.75 8.03 -13.87
CA LEU A 825 -25.21 8.09 -12.50
C LEU A 825 -25.24 9.54 -12.00
N VAL A 826 -26.40 9.97 -11.52
CA VAL A 826 -26.58 11.27 -10.87
C VAL A 826 -26.49 11.08 -9.36
N LEU A 827 -25.30 11.31 -8.78
CA LEU A 827 -25.09 11.25 -7.33
C LEU A 827 -25.35 12.60 -6.70
N GLN A 828 -26.30 12.70 -5.78
CA GLN A 828 -26.46 13.93 -5.02
C GLN A 828 -25.38 14.00 -3.92
N SER A 829 -24.77 15.17 -3.70
CA SER A 829 -23.78 15.37 -2.62
C SER A 829 -24.29 14.90 -1.25
N ARG A 830 -25.59 15.08 -0.96
CA ARG A 830 -26.25 14.55 0.26
C ARG A 830 -26.17 13.03 0.40
N GLN A 831 -26.26 12.27 -0.70
CA GLN A 831 -26.15 10.80 -0.66
C GLN A 831 -24.73 10.37 -0.29
N ILE A 832 -23.71 11.05 -0.84
CA ILE A 832 -22.30 10.82 -0.49
C ILE A 832 -22.09 11.07 0.99
N VAL A 833 -22.57 12.21 1.52
CA VAL A 833 -22.45 12.56 2.94
C VAL A 833 -23.13 11.52 3.82
N VAL A 834 -24.40 11.22 3.59
CA VAL A 834 -25.17 10.21 4.35
C VAL A 834 -24.42 8.89 4.45
N PHE A 835 -23.81 8.48 3.35
CA PHE A 835 -23.01 7.27 3.31
C PHE A 835 -21.72 7.34 4.10
N THR A 836 -20.89 8.34 3.82
CA THR A 836 -19.58 8.45 4.43
C THR A 836 -19.74 8.73 5.93
N SER A 837 -20.71 9.56 6.32
CA SER A 837 -21.01 9.88 7.71
C SER A 837 -21.53 8.68 8.48
N SER A 838 -22.42 7.87 7.90
CA SER A 838 -22.91 6.65 8.55
C SER A 838 -21.80 5.62 8.74
N THR A 839 -20.94 5.42 7.74
CA THR A 839 -19.81 4.50 7.84
C THR A 839 -18.78 4.96 8.88
N LEU A 840 -18.45 6.25 8.87
CA LEU A 840 -17.57 6.87 9.87
C LEU A 840 -18.16 6.80 11.27
N ALA A 841 -19.48 7.04 11.43
CA ALA A 841 -20.15 6.95 12.71
C ALA A 841 -20.06 5.54 13.30
N VAL A 842 -20.35 4.52 12.49
CA VAL A 842 -20.24 3.12 12.92
C VAL A 842 -18.80 2.79 13.32
N PHE A 843 -17.81 3.23 12.54
CA PHE A 843 -16.39 3.04 12.87
C PHE A 843 -15.99 3.76 14.17
N MET A 844 -16.43 5.00 14.36
CA MET A 844 -16.18 5.78 15.58
C MET A 844 -16.82 5.14 16.81
N ILE A 845 -18.09 4.74 16.70
CA ILE A 845 -18.82 4.08 17.80
C ILE A 845 -18.15 2.76 18.16
N LYS A 846 -17.76 1.95 17.17
CA LYS A 846 -16.97 0.72 17.37
C LYS A 846 -15.68 1.04 18.14
N LYS A 847 -14.89 1.98 17.63
CA LYS A 847 -13.61 2.36 18.21
C LYS A 847 -13.78 2.88 19.64
N GLY A 848 -14.77 3.74 19.87
CA GLY A 848 -15.15 4.23 21.19
C GLY A 848 -15.56 3.09 22.12
N TYR A 849 -16.45 2.21 21.69
CA TYR A 849 -16.97 1.10 22.50
C TYR A 849 -15.87 0.14 22.94
N PHE A 850 -15.00 -0.30 22.03
CA PHE A 850 -13.87 -1.16 22.41
C PHE A 850 -12.90 -0.46 23.37
N LYS A 851 -12.64 0.83 23.17
CA LYS A 851 -11.80 1.62 24.08
C LYS A 851 -12.42 1.74 25.45
N HIS A 852 -13.71 2.07 25.52
CA HIS A 852 -14.47 2.20 26.76
C HIS A 852 -14.53 0.86 27.52
N ARG A 853 -14.86 -0.24 26.83
CA ARG A 853 -14.91 -1.58 27.42
C ARG A 853 -13.55 -1.98 28.01
N ARG A 854 -12.45 -1.67 27.33
CA ARG A 854 -11.09 -1.94 27.84
C ARG A 854 -10.71 -1.07 29.03
N MET A 855 -11.17 0.19 29.11
CA MET A 855 -10.98 1.03 30.30
C MET A 855 -11.76 0.52 31.52
N GLY A 856 -12.93 -0.10 31.30
CA GLY A 856 -13.74 -0.69 32.37
C GLY A 856 -13.11 -1.93 33.03
N VAL A 857 -12.16 -2.60 32.36
CA VAL A 857 -11.34 -3.67 32.94
C VAL A 857 -10.23 -3.02 33.77
N HIS A 858 -10.58 -2.39 34.88
CA HIS A 858 -9.60 -1.96 35.87
C HIS A 858 -8.94 -3.22 36.46
N PRO A 859 -7.59 -3.29 36.53
CA PRO A 859 -6.94 -4.33 37.30
C PRO A 859 -7.49 -4.21 38.72
N HIS A 860 -8.05 -5.31 39.25
CA HIS A 860 -8.64 -5.38 40.57
C HIS A 860 -7.83 -4.55 41.57
N ARG A 861 -8.41 -3.45 42.05
CA ARG A 861 -7.88 -2.60 43.12
C ARG A 861 -7.91 -3.30 44.49
N GLY A 862 -8.00 -4.64 44.49
CA GLY A 862 -8.22 -5.48 45.67
C GLY A 862 -6.94 -6.03 46.30
N GLY A 863 -5.75 -5.63 45.85
CA GLY A 863 -4.48 -6.01 46.47
C GLY A 863 -3.86 -4.82 47.22
N SER A 864 -3.57 -5.04 48.51
CA SER A 864 -2.95 -4.12 49.48
C SER A 864 -2.07 -2.98 48.88
N PRO A 865 -2.30 -1.71 49.26
CA PRO A 865 -1.65 -0.55 48.66
C PRO A 865 -0.18 -0.31 49.07
N ILE A 866 0.49 -1.23 49.76
CA ILE A 866 1.64 -0.80 50.60
C ILE A 866 3.02 -0.81 49.91
N ASP A 867 3.43 -1.76 49.04
CA ASP A 867 4.88 -1.84 48.70
C ASP A 867 5.32 -2.06 47.23
N ALA A 868 4.54 -1.66 46.21
CA ALA A 868 4.98 -1.82 44.82
C ALA A 868 5.17 -0.47 44.08
N PRO A 869 6.34 0.21 44.22
CA PRO A 869 6.67 1.46 43.49
C PRO A 869 6.90 1.27 41.97
N SER A 870 6.46 0.16 41.38
CA SER A 870 6.65 -0.16 39.97
C SER A 870 5.38 -0.69 39.30
N ALA A 871 4.23 -0.08 39.59
CA ALA A 871 2.99 -0.34 38.87
C ALA A 871 3.17 -0.01 37.37
N ARG A 872 3.54 -1.04 36.58
CA ARG A 872 3.74 -0.90 35.13
C ARG A 872 2.40 -0.52 34.50
N HIS A 873 2.30 0.70 33.99
CA HIS A 873 1.15 1.14 33.22
C HIS A 873 1.03 0.31 31.94
N THR A 874 0.08 -0.62 31.91
CA THR A 874 -0.31 -1.32 30.68
C THR A 874 -1.21 -0.42 29.85
N ILE A 875 -0.70 0.07 28.72
CA ILE A 875 -1.47 0.88 27.77
C ILE A 875 -2.13 -0.07 26.76
N PRO A 876 -3.47 -0.18 26.70
CA PRO A 876 -4.12 -1.01 25.71
C PRO A 876 -4.05 -0.35 24.32
N CYS A 877 -3.18 -0.85 23.45
CA CYS A 877 -3.21 -0.48 22.03
C CYS A 877 -4.40 -1.15 21.33
N VAL A 878 -5.25 -0.37 20.65
CA VAL A 878 -6.50 -0.87 20.04
C VAL A 878 -6.36 -1.16 18.54
N VAL A 879 -5.43 -0.53 17.83
CA VAL A 879 -5.33 -0.60 16.36
C VAL A 879 -4.11 -1.38 15.84
N LEU A 880 -3.23 -1.83 16.73
CA LEU A 880 -2.12 -2.69 16.32
C LEU A 880 -2.63 -4.11 16.13
N GLN A 881 -2.77 -4.51 14.86
CA GLN A 881 -3.10 -5.87 14.48
C GLN A 881 -1.87 -6.75 14.68
N ALA A 882 -1.95 -7.65 15.66
CA ALA A 882 -0.97 -8.70 15.83
C ALA A 882 -1.40 -9.89 14.98
N ARG A 883 -0.52 -10.37 14.10
CA ARG A 883 -0.74 -11.65 13.43
C ARG A 883 -0.63 -12.75 14.48
N LEU A 884 -1.68 -13.52 14.66
CA LEU A 884 -1.70 -14.68 15.55
C LEU A 884 -1.55 -15.94 14.71
N ARG A 885 -0.80 -16.91 15.23
CA ARG A 885 -0.67 -18.26 14.70
C ARG A 885 -1.19 -19.20 15.76
N LEU A 886 -2.09 -20.08 15.35
CA LEU A 886 -2.44 -21.26 16.12
C LEU A 886 -1.26 -22.23 16.01
N LEU A 887 -0.54 -22.42 17.12
CA LEU A 887 0.50 -23.43 17.22
C LEU A 887 -0.07 -24.65 17.93
N PRO A 888 0.18 -25.87 17.42
CA PRO A 888 -0.16 -27.05 18.18
C PRO A 888 0.62 -27.01 19.50
N ILE A 889 -0.08 -27.16 20.61
CA ILE A 889 0.55 -27.43 21.90
C ILE A 889 1.12 -28.83 21.75
N GLY A 890 2.42 -28.91 21.44
CA GLY A 890 3.10 -30.19 21.35
C GLY A 890 2.81 -30.97 22.63
N ILE A 891 2.50 -32.25 22.47
CA ILE A 891 2.24 -33.17 23.57
C ILE A 891 3.45 -33.07 24.49
N GLN A 892 3.33 -32.29 25.56
CA GLN A 892 4.31 -32.33 26.62
C GLN A 892 4.01 -33.68 27.27
N THR A 893 4.65 -34.74 26.74
CA THR A 893 4.62 -36.07 27.33
C THR A 893 4.87 -35.84 28.79
N ARG A 894 3.85 -36.13 29.59
CA ARG A 894 3.84 -36.03 31.03
C ARG A 894 4.80 -37.09 31.54
N HIS A 895 6.10 -36.90 31.31
CA HIS A 895 7.15 -37.54 32.06
C HIS A 895 7.02 -36.95 33.44
N PHE A 896 6.17 -37.58 34.26
CA PHE A 896 6.32 -37.53 35.70
C PHE A 896 7.76 -37.97 35.98
N PRO A 897 8.66 -37.09 36.41
CA PRO A 897 9.89 -37.56 36.98
C PRO A 897 9.51 -38.06 38.37
N ASN A 898 9.13 -39.34 38.47
CA ASN A 898 9.33 -40.09 39.70
C ASN A 898 10.83 -40.31 39.84
N GLN A 899 11.55 -39.23 40.14
CA GLN A 899 12.94 -39.27 40.56
C GLN A 899 12.98 -38.65 41.95
N PRO A 900 13.27 -39.42 43.01
CA PRO A 900 13.39 -38.89 44.36
C PRO A 900 14.56 -37.91 44.39
N SER A 901 14.24 -36.63 44.49
CA SER A 901 15.22 -35.55 44.54
C SER A 901 15.89 -35.50 45.91
N THR A 902 17.03 -36.17 46.03
CA THR A 902 18.10 -35.75 46.94
C THR A 902 18.82 -34.58 46.29
N PHE A 903 18.45 -33.35 46.66
CA PHE A 903 19.25 -32.17 46.35
C PHE A 903 20.25 -31.93 47.47
N PRO A 904 21.55 -31.70 47.16
CA PRO A 904 22.49 -31.21 48.15
C PRO A 904 22.23 -29.72 48.39
N LEU A 905 22.20 -29.40 49.67
CA LEU A 905 22.24 -28.08 50.25
C LEU A 905 23.53 -27.35 49.78
N ALA A 906 23.40 -26.43 48.82
CA ALA A 906 24.44 -25.46 48.51
C ALA A 906 24.10 -24.13 49.20
N SER A 907 24.55 -24.03 50.45
CA SER A 907 24.65 -22.80 51.21
C SER A 907 25.88 -22.00 50.76
N ASN A 908 25.78 -20.68 50.92
CA ASN A 908 26.87 -19.72 51.03
C ASN A 908 27.70 -19.43 49.76
N ILE A 909 27.25 -18.43 48.99
CA ILE A 909 28.19 -17.45 48.43
C ILE A 909 27.84 -16.08 49.00
N ARG A 910 28.77 -15.64 49.84
CA ARG A 910 28.92 -14.36 50.53
C ARG A 910 29.11 -13.26 49.48
N GLU A 911 28.13 -12.37 49.36
CA GLU A 911 28.30 -11.07 48.69
C GLU A 911 29.07 -10.17 49.66
N GLU A 912 30.36 -10.03 49.39
CA GLU A 912 31.25 -9.09 50.05
C GLU A 912 31.23 -7.78 49.27
N SER A 913 31.00 -6.72 50.02
CA SER A 913 30.83 -5.33 49.62
C SER A 913 31.99 -4.76 48.80
N GLU A 914 31.70 -4.06 47.71
CA GLU A 914 32.57 -2.97 47.28
C GLU A 914 31.76 -1.73 46.86
N VAL A 915 31.86 -0.73 47.73
CA VAL A 915 31.34 0.63 47.61
C VAL A 915 32.26 1.38 46.66
N VAL A 916 31.84 1.60 45.41
CA VAL A 916 32.50 2.55 44.50
C VAL A 916 31.46 3.35 43.72
N GLY A 917 31.31 4.62 44.10
CA GLY A 917 31.05 5.78 43.23
C GLY A 917 29.69 5.90 42.51
N PRO A 918 28.97 7.04 42.62
CA PRO A 918 27.84 7.32 41.76
C PRO A 918 28.35 7.69 40.35
N SER A 919 28.70 6.69 39.55
CA SER A 919 28.89 6.89 38.11
C SER A 919 27.50 7.06 37.49
N ASN A 920 27.26 8.24 36.91
CA ASN A 920 26.11 8.60 36.09
C ASN A 920 25.49 7.37 35.42
N ALA A 921 24.45 6.82 36.04
CA ALA A 921 23.61 5.81 35.43
C ALA A 921 22.92 6.50 34.26
N GLU A 922 23.52 6.41 33.07
CA GLU A 922 22.84 6.75 31.82
C GLU A 922 21.53 5.98 31.85
N ILE A 923 20.44 6.73 32.01
CA ILE A 923 19.09 6.23 32.04
C ILE A 923 18.91 5.45 30.74
N ALA A 924 19.01 4.13 30.81
CA ALA A 924 18.85 3.27 29.66
C ALA A 924 17.52 3.68 28.98
N PRO A 925 17.54 3.99 27.68
CA PRO A 925 16.36 4.50 27.00
C PRO A 925 15.22 3.51 27.25
N HIS A 926 14.09 4.02 27.75
CA HIS A 926 12.94 3.23 28.19
C HIS A 926 12.29 2.53 26.98
N SER A 927 12.91 1.47 26.48
CA SER A 927 12.37 0.65 25.42
C SER A 927 11.19 -0.14 26.00
N GLN A 928 9.97 0.30 25.69
CA GLN A 928 8.78 -0.41 26.11
C GLN A 928 8.49 -1.54 25.11
N GLN A 929 8.61 -2.77 25.57
CA GLN A 929 8.21 -3.93 24.79
C GLN A 929 6.69 -4.13 24.94
N MET A 930 5.99 -4.15 23.81
CA MET A 930 4.57 -4.50 23.81
C MET A 930 4.38 -5.93 24.32
N ARG A 931 3.39 -6.11 25.18
CA ARG A 931 2.94 -7.42 25.66
C ARG A 931 1.47 -7.58 25.33
N LEU A 932 1.06 -8.78 24.92
CA LEU A 932 -0.35 -9.13 24.80
C LEU A 932 -0.99 -9.07 26.18
N SER A 933 -2.12 -8.37 26.31
CA SER A 933 -2.73 -8.07 27.61
C SER A 933 -3.50 -9.26 28.24
N ASN A 934 -3.53 -10.43 27.60
CA ASN A 934 -4.21 -11.61 28.14
C ASN A 934 -3.19 -12.62 28.66
N SER A 935 -3.23 -12.84 29.97
CA SER A 935 -2.51 -13.90 30.70
C SER A 935 -3.19 -15.27 30.60
N LYS A 936 -4.39 -15.36 30.02
CA LYS A 936 -5.08 -16.62 29.70
C LYS A 936 -4.96 -16.86 28.21
N ALA A 937 -4.07 -17.77 27.82
CA ALA A 937 -3.98 -18.22 26.44
C ALA A 937 -5.37 -18.73 26.00
N PHE A 938 -5.89 -18.20 24.89
CA PHE A 938 -7.11 -18.72 24.30
C PHE A 938 -6.77 -20.06 23.66
N VAL A 939 -7.08 -21.15 24.35
CA VAL A 939 -6.88 -22.52 23.86
C VAL A 939 -8.08 -22.87 22.99
N VAL A 940 -7.81 -23.23 21.73
CA VAL A 940 -8.84 -23.67 20.79
C VAL A 940 -8.81 -25.18 20.72
N ASP A 941 -9.93 -25.80 21.11
CA ASP A 941 -10.14 -27.22 20.91
C ASP A 941 -10.56 -27.47 19.46
N ALA A 942 -9.70 -28.20 18.73
CA ALA A 942 -9.91 -28.52 17.32
C ALA A 942 -11.05 -29.53 17.09
N ARG A 943 -11.50 -30.26 18.12
CA ARG A 943 -12.59 -31.25 18.01
C ARG A 943 -13.97 -30.60 17.95
N ARG A 944 -14.09 -29.33 18.39
CA ARG A 944 -15.35 -28.57 18.39
C ARG A 944 -15.68 -27.99 17.01
N THR A 945 -15.63 -28.82 15.97
CA THR A 945 -16.19 -28.48 14.66
C THR A 945 -17.71 -28.52 14.70
N LEU A 946 -18.40 -27.83 13.77
CA LEU A 946 -19.87 -27.87 13.69
C LEU A 946 -20.40 -29.29 13.36
N VAL A 947 -19.62 -30.08 12.62
CA VAL A 947 -19.93 -31.48 12.28
C VAL A 947 -19.24 -32.45 13.25
N CYS A 948 -19.90 -33.59 13.51
CA CYS A 948 -19.40 -34.68 14.32
C CYS A 948 -18.05 -35.21 13.80
N GLY A 949 -17.09 -35.47 14.71
CA GLY A 949 -15.73 -35.88 14.37
C GLY A 949 -15.63 -37.11 13.45
N ARG A 950 -16.57 -38.06 13.55
CA ARG A 950 -16.61 -39.24 12.66
C ARG A 950 -16.82 -38.90 11.18
N LEU A 951 -17.69 -37.94 10.89
CA LEU A 951 -17.94 -37.49 9.52
C LEU A 951 -16.75 -36.68 8.99
N LEU A 952 -16.15 -35.86 9.86
CA LEU A 952 -14.93 -35.12 9.53
C LEU A 952 -13.79 -36.09 9.16
N GLU A 953 -13.60 -37.16 9.94
CA GLU A 953 -12.59 -38.18 9.68
C GLU A 953 -12.84 -38.93 8.35
N GLN A 954 -14.08 -39.34 8.07
CA GLN A 954 -14.45 -39.94 6.79
C GLN A 954 -14.21 -38.98 5.61
N PHE A 955 -14.49 -37.70 5.79
CA PHE A 955 -14.32 -36.67 4.77
C PHE A 955 -12.83 -36.38 4.50
N ILE A 956 -12.01 -36.35 5.55
CA ILE A 956 -10.56 -36.11 5.45
C ILE A 956 -9.85 -37.32 4.84
N THR A 957 -10.20 -38.54 5.27
CA THR A 957 -9.50 -39.76 4.84
C THR A 957 -9.82 -40.14 3.39
N SER A 958 -11.01 -39.80 2.90
CA SER A 958 -11.42 -40.12 1.54
C SER A 958 -11.05 -39.02 0.54
N TRP A 959 -10.08 -39.31 -0.32
CA TRP A 959 -9.70 -38.45 -1.44
C TRP A 959 -10.86 -38.16 -2.42
N TRP A 960 -11.84 -39.06 -2.53
CA TRP A 960 -13.03 -38.87 -3.35
C TRP A 960 -13.88 -37.70 -2.84
N TRP A 961 -14.10 -37.61 -1.52
CA TRP A 961 -14.88 -36.52 -0.91
C TRP A 961 -14.17 -35.16 -1.07
N GLN A 962 -12.85 -35.14 -0.89
CA GLN A 962 -12.05 -33.93 -1.15
C GLN A 962 -12.16 -33.50 -2.62
N THR A 963 -11.99 -34.44 -3.56
CA THR A 963 -12.08 -34.16 -4.99
C THR A 963 -13.48 -33.70 -5.40
N ALA A 964 -14.53 -34.30 -4.82
CA ALA A 964 -15.91 -33.89 -5.03
C ALA A 964 -16.16 -32.47 -4.50
N LEU A 965 -15.65 -32.13 -3.31
CA LEU A 965 -15.78 -30.79 -2.74
C LEU A 965 -15.08 -29.75 -3.62
N TYR A 966 -13.83 -30.00 -4.04
CA TYR A 966 -13.09 -29.10 -4.91
C TYR A 966 -13.69 -28.98 -6.31
N GLY A 967 -14.14 -30.10 -6.88
CA GLY A 967 -14.85 -30.12 -8.15
C GLY A 967 -16.12 -29.28 -8.06
N THR A 968 -16.91 -29.46 -7.00
CA THR A 968 -18.14 -28.67 -6.74
C THR A 968 -17.80 -27.18 -6.58
N GLY A 969 -16.77 -26.83 -5.82
CA GLY A 969 -16.33 -25.44 -5.66
C GLY A 969 -15.84 -24.81 -6.96
N ALA A 970 -15.05 -25.53 -7.77
CA ALA A 970 -14.55 -25.06 -9.06
C ALA A 970 -15.68 -24.90 -10.09
N VAL A 971 -16.59 -25.86 -10.18
CA VAL A 971 -17.79 -25.78 -11.03
C VAL A 971 -18.68 -24.63 -10.59
N GLY A 972 -18.92 -24.47 -9.29
CA GLY A 972 -19.66 -23.35 -8.72
C GLY A 972 -19.04 -22.01 -9.12
N LEU A 973 -17.75 -21.81 -8.87
CA LEU A 973 -17.04 -20.55 -9.14
C LEU A 973 -17.01 -20.21 -10.64
N THR A 974 -16.73 -21.19 -11.49
CA THR A 974 -16.68 -21.01 -12.95
C THR A 974 -18.07 -20.72 -13.51
N ALA A 975 -19.11 -21.43 -13.04
CA ALA A 975 -20.49 -21.15 -13.41
C ALA A 975 -20.93 -19.76 -12.93
N THR A 976 -20.61 -19.35 -11.69
CA THR A 976 -20.88 -17.98 -11.20
C THR A 976 -20.25 -16.95 -12.14
N THR A 977 -18.98 -17.14 -12.49
CA THR A 977 -18.23 -16.23 -13.37
C THR A 977 -18.89 -16.13 -14.75
N ALA A 978 -19.22 -17.29 -15.34
CA ALA A 978 -19.82 -17.35 -16.66
C ALA A 978 -21.24 -16.75 -16.70
N VAL A 979 -22.06 -16.96 -15.66
CA VAL A 979 -23.38 -16.31 -15.56
C VAL A 979 -23.25 -14.80 -15.45
N TRP A 980 -22.32 -14.28 -14.64
CA TRP A 980 -22.06 -12.83 -14.57
C TRP A 980 -21.62 -12.27 -15.91
N ILE A 981 -20.74 -12.97 -16.64
CA ILE A 981 -20.32 -12.56 -17.98
C ILE A 981 -21.52 -12.51 -18.94
N LEU A 982 -22.40 -13.52 -18.91
CA LEU A 982 -23.60 -13.56 -19.74
C LEU A 982 -24.60 -12.45 -19.39
N LEU A 983 -24.77 -12.15 -18.09
CA LEU A 983 -25.66 -11.09 -17.61
C LEU A 983 -25.18 -9.69 -18.01
N LEU A 984 -23.86 -9.48 -18.06
CA LEU A 984 -23.25 -8.19 -18.36
C LEU A 984 -23.11 -7.92 -19.87
N GLN A 985 -23.61 -8.80 -20.75
CA GLN A 985 -23.61 -8.60 -22.21
C GLN A 985 -24.94 -7.97 -22.69
N PRO A 986 -25.01 -6.66 -22.98
CA PRO A 986 -26.25 -5.92 -23.22
C PRO A 986 -27.03 -6.26 -24.51
N GLY A 987 -26.56 -7.18 -25.34
CA GLY A 987 -27.18 -7.47 -26.66
C GLY A 987 -27.56 -8.93 -26.92
N ARG A 988 -27.36 -9.85 -25.98
CA ARG A 988 -27.50 -11.31 -26.21
C ARG A 988 -28.46 -12.01 -25.26
N GLN A 989 -29.25 -11.23 -24.51
CA GLN A 989 -30.00 -11.73 -23.37
C GLN A 989 -31.13 -12.69 -23.76
N GLU A 990 -31.82 -12.45 -24.87
CA GLU A 990 -32.95 -13.29 -25.30
C GLU A 990 -32.51 -14.66 -25.84
N ALA A 991 -31.46 -14.71 -26.66
CA ALA A 991 -30.98 -15.97 -27.26
C ALA A 991 -30.34 -16.93 -26.24
N ASN A 992 -29.86 -16.41 -25.10
CA ASN A 992 -29.10 -17.18 -24.11
C ASN A 992 -29.84 -17.38 -22.78
N GLU A 993 -31.11 -17.02 -22.65
CA GLU A 993 -31.82 -17.04 -21.37
C GLU A 993 -31.88 -18.43 -20.75
N GLN A 994 -32.14 -19.47 -21.55
CA GLN A 994 -32.15 -20.87 -21.09
C GLN A 994 -30.77 -21.31 -20.58
N LEU A 995 -29.71 -21.05 -21.35
CA LEU A 995 -28.33 -21.39 -20.97
C LEU A 995 -27.93 -20.66 -19.68
N ALA A 996 -28.25 -19.37 -19.58
CA ALA A 996 -27.95 -18.56 -18.40
C ALA A 996 -28.74 -19.04 -17.17
N THR A 997 -29.98 -19.48 -17.35
CA THR A 997 -30.80 -20.07 -16.27
C THR A 997 -30.18 -21.37 -15.77
N ILE A 998 -29.85 -22.31 -16.67
CA ILE A 998 -29.22 -23.59 -16.31
C ILE A 998 -27.91 -23.33 -15.57
N LEU A 999 -27.08 -22.43 -16.11
CA LEU A 999 -25.79 -22.10 -15.52
C LEU A 999 -25.95 -21.37 -14.17
N GLY A 1000 -26.98 -20.55 -14.03
CA GLY A 1000 -27.37 -19.90 -12.77
C GLY A 1000 -27.75 -20.91 -11.69
N VAL A 1001 -28.56 -21.93 -12.03
CA VAL A 1001 -28.95 -23.00 -11.10
C VAL A 1001 -27.72 -23.80 -10.68
N VAL A 1002 -26.86 -24.19 -11.63
CA VAL A 1002 -25.60 -24.88 -11.35
C VAL A 1002 -24.71 -24.04 -10.44
N ALA A 1003 -24.56 -22.74 -10.73
CA ALA A 1003 -23.76 -21.80 -9.94
C ALA A 1003 -24.30 -21.67 -8.51
N ALA A 1004 -25.62 -21.52 -8.31
CA ALA A 1004 -26.19 -21.36 -6.98
C ALA A 1004 -26.11 -22.67 -6.17
N ALA A 1005 -26.47 -23.81 -6.76
CA ALA A 1005 -26.48 -25.11 -6.09
C ALA A 1005 -25.06 -25.57 -5.70
N CYS A 1006 -24.09 -25.48 -6.62
CA CYS A 1006 -22.71 -25.89 -6.33
C CYS A 1006 -22.05 -24.96 -5.30
N SER A 1007 -22.27 -23.64 -5.40
CA SER A 1007 -21.78 -22.69 -4.39
C SER A 1007 -22.41 -22.96 -3.02
N LEU A 1008 -23.72 -23.24 -2.94
CA LEU A 1008 -24.38 -23.56 -1.68
C LEU A 1008 -23.82 -24.84 -1.07
N LEU A 1009 -23.67 -25.90 -1.85
CA LEU A 1009 -23.09 -27.17 -1.37
C LEU A 1009 -21.66 -26.98 -0.87
N PHE A 1010 -20.83 -26.25 -1.62
CA PHE A 1010 -19.44 -25.99 -1.23
C PHE A 1010 -19.35 -25.12 0.05
N THR A 1011 -20.11 -24.02 0.10
CA THR A 1011 -20.10 -23.09 1.24
C THR A 1011 -20.68 -23.72 2.50
N THR A 1012 -21.77 -24.48 2.39
CA THR A 1012 -22.33 -25.21 3.54
C THR A 1012 -21.39 -26.30 4.05
N ALA A 1013 -20.79 -27.10 3.16
CA ALA A 1013 -19.80 -28.11 3.56
C ALA A 1013 -18.60 -27.46 4.26
N THR A 1014 -18.07 -26.35 3.75
CA THR A 1014 -16.94 -25.65 4.38
C THR A 1014 -17.32 -25.01 5.71
N VAL A 1015 -18.52 -24.42 5.86
CA VAL A 1015 -19.04 -23.95 7.15
C VAL A 1015 -19.13 -25.09 8.15
N ALA A 1016 -19.61 -26.27 7.74
CA ALA A 1016 -19.71 -27.46 8.57
C ALA A 1016 -18.34 -27.91 9.14
N LEU A 1017 -17.25 -27.61 8.43
CA LEU A 1017 -15.87 -27.91 8.80
C LEU A 1017 -15.20 -26.82 9.67
N THR A 1018 -15.88 -25.69 9.93
CA THR A 1018 -15.36 -24.63 10.79
C THR A 1018 -15.45 -24.97 12.27
N GLN A 1019 -14.55 -24.39 13.06
CA GLN A 1019 -14.54 -24.55 14.52
C GLN A 1019 -15.57 -23.60 15.15
N ARG A 1020 -16.41 -24.12 16.03
CA ARG A 1020 -17.59 -23.41 16.58
C ARG A 1020 -17.21 -22.15 17.36
N ASP A 1021 -16.13 -22.18 18.14
CA ASP A 1021 -15.72 -21.04 18.97
C ASP A 1021 -15.07 -19.93 18.14
N LEU A 1022 -14.29 -20.28 17.11
CA LEU A 1022 -13.71 -19.37 16.13
C LEU A 1022 -14.81 -18.77 15.26
N LEU A 1023 -15.77 -19.57 14.80
CA LEU A 1023 -16.92 -19.07 14.06
C LEU A 1023 -17.75 -18.11 14.93
N ARG A 1024 -17.96 -18.43 16.21
CA ARG A 1024 -18.61 -17.52 17.16
C ARG A 1024 -17.81 -16.23 17.32
N LEU A 1025 -16.49 -16.33 17.55
CA LEU A 1025 -15.61 -15.17 17.68
C LEU A 1025 -15.64 -14.29 16.42
N LEU A 1026 -15.64 -14.92 15.25
CA LEU A 1026 -15.70 -14.30 13.94
C LEU A 1026 -17.06 -13.64 13.68
N ALA A 1027 -18.17 -14.32 14.01
CA ALA A 1027 -19.53 -13.80 13.89
C ALA A 1027 -19.79 -12.60 14.82
N TRP A 1028 -19.08 -12.53 15.96
CA TRP A 1028 -19.08 -11.36 16.84
C TRP A 1028 -17.99 -10.34 16.51
N SER A 1029 -17.13 -10.64 15.53
CA SER A 1029 -16.14 -9.68 15.06
C SER A 1029 -16.85 -8.62 14.23
N PHE A 1030 -16.61 -7.36 14.59
CA PHE A 1030 -17.21 -6.24 13.87
C PHE A 1030 -16.87 -6.28 12.38
N ASP A 1031 -15.65 -6.65 12.01
CA ASP A 1031 -15.20 -6.58 10.62
C ASP A 1031 -16.03 -7.53 9.73
N VAL A 1032 -16.39 -8.70 10.26
CA VAL A 1032 -17.26 -9.67 9.59
C VAL A 1032 -18.70 -9.20 9.60
N VAL A 1033 -19.24 -8.75 10.73
CA VAL A 1033 -20.61 -8.22 10.80
C VAL A 1033 -20.80 -7.05 9.85
N PHE A 1034 -19.88 -6.09 9.86
CA PHE A 1034 -19.88 -4.95 8.96
C PHE A 1034 -19.83 -5.41 7.51
N SER A 1035 -18.89 -6.28 7.15
CA SER A 1035 -18.76 -6.80 5.78
C SER A 1035 -20.01 -7.56 5.33
N THR A 1036 -20.57 -8.43 6.18
CA THR A 1036 -21.82 -9.17 5.94
C THR A 1036 -23.00 -8.22 5.70
N VAL A 1037 -23.14 -7.17 6.50
CA VAL A 1037 -24.21 -6.16 6.31
C VAL A 1037 -24.02 -5.42 4.99
N GLN A 1038 -22.79 -4.98 4.67
CA GLN A 1038 -22.51 -4.30 3.40
C GLN A 1038 -22.78 -5.21 2.20
N GLY A 1039 -22.25 -6.45 2.23
CA GLY A 1039 -22.41 -7.42 1.15
C GLY A 1039 -23.85 -7.87 0.93
N THR A 1040 -24.61 -8.03 2.01
CA THR A 1040 -26.05 -8.36 1.93
C THR A 1040 -26.85 -7.17 1.41
N ALA A 1041 -26.56 -5.94 1.86
CA ALA A 1041 -27.19 -4.75 1.31
C ALA A 1041 -26.91 -4.60 -0.19
N LEU A 1042 -25.66 -4.85 -0.64
CA LEU A 1042 -25.33 -4.87 -2.06
C LEU A 1042 -26.10 -5.95 -2.82
N ALA A 1043 -26.17 -7.18 -2.28
CA ALA A 1043 -26.92 -8.26 -2.92
C ALA A 1043 -28.39 -7.89 -3.11
N VAL A 1044 -29.05 -7.32 -2.09
CA VAL A 1044 -30.43 -6.84 -2.19
C VAL A 1044 -30.58 -5.75 -3.24
N CYS A 1045 -29.65 -4.78 -3.29
CA CYS A 1045 -29.69 -3.74 -4.32
C CYS A 1045 -29.51 -4.32 -5.73
N LEU A 1046 -28.60 -5.27 -5.92
CA LEU A 1046 -28.40 -5.93 -7.21
C LEU A 1046 -29.62 -6.76 -7.63
N LEU A 1047 -30.28 -7.46 -6.69
CA LEU A 1047 -31.53 -8.18 -6.96
C LEU A 1047 -32.62 -7.24 -7.46
N ASP A 1048 -32.80 -6.10 -6.79
CA ASP A 1048 -33.79 -5.10 -7.18
C ASP A 1048 -33.46 -4.42 -8.52
N LEU A 1049 -32.21 -4.00 -8.73
CA LEU A 1049 -31.75 -3.42 -10.00
C LEU A 1049 -31.89 -4.37 -11.18
N LEU A 1050 -31.71 -5.68 -10.94
CA LEU A 1050 -31.90 -6.75 -11.93
C LEU A 1050 -33.33 -7.30 -11.96
N ARG A 1051 -34.29 -6.58 -11.35
CA ARG A 1051 -35.73 -6.87 -11.35
C ARG A 1051 -36.10 -8.27 -10.87
N TRP A 1052 -35.30 -8.86 -9.97
CA TRP A 1052 -35.54 -10.19 -9.41
C TRP A 1052 -35.69 -11.31 -10.45
N ARG A 1053 -35.20 -11.11 -11.69
CA ARG A 1053 -35.22 -12.16 -12.74
C ARG A 1053 -34.52 -13.41 -12.23
N ALA A 1054 -35.09 -14.59 -12.47
CA ALA A 1054 -34.59 -15.85 -11.90
C ALA A 1054 -33.07 -16.06 -12.13
N VAL A 1055 -32.60 -15.83 -13.36
CA VAL A 1055 -31.17 -15.93 -13.73
C VAL A 1055 -30.30 -14.98 -12.92
N SER A 1056 -30.67 -13.70 -12.90
CA SER A 1056 -29.96 -12.65 -12.17
C SER A 1056 -29.94 -12.92 -10.67
N SER A 1057 -31.07 -13.38 -10.13
CA SER A 1057 -31.22 -13.73 -8.72
C SER A 1057 -30.28 -14.87 -8.33
N LEU A 1058 -30.19 -15.92 -9.14
CA LEU A 1058 -29.27 -17.04 -8.91
C LEU A 1058 -27.79 -16.59 -8.98
N ALA A 1059 -27.45 -15.68 -9.90
CA ALA A 1059 -26.09 -15.14 -10.01
C ALA A 1059 -25.69 -14.31 -8.78
N VAL A 1060 -26.59 -13.44 -8.32
CA VAL A 1060 -26.38 -12.59 -7.13
C VAL A 1060 -26.31 -13.44 -5.87
N VAL A 1061 -27.17 -14.45 -5.71
CA VAL A 1061 -27.12 -15.39 -4.57
C VAL A 1061 -25.82 -16.19 -4.58
N SER A 1062 -25.38 -16.69 -5.74
CA SER A 1062 -24.12 -17.41 -5.86
C SER A 1062 -22.91 -16.53 -5.51
N TRP A 1063 -22.89 -15.27 -5.97
CA TRP A 1063 -21.88 -14.28 -5.57
C TRP A 1063 -21.91 -13.98 -4.06
N TRP A 1064 -23.10 -13.82 -3.49
CA TRP A 1064 -23.30 -13.54 -2.06
C TRP A 1064 -22.80 -14.71 -1.18
N LEU A 1065 -22.99 -15.96 -1.60
CA LEU A 1065 -22.45 -17.14 -0.94
C LEU A 1065 -20.92 -17.15 -0.96
N TRP A 1066 -20.29 -16.87 -2.10
CA TRP A 1066 -18.83 -16.77 -2.21
C TRP A 1066 -18.27 -15.65 -1.33
N PHE A 1067 -18.95 -14.51 -1.26
CA PHE A 1067 -18.58 -13.42 -0.35
C PHE A 1067 -18.63 -13.85 1.12
N HIS A 1068 -19.68 -14.56 1.56
CA HIS A 1068 -19.77 -15.07 2.94
C HIS A 1068 -18.73 -16.14 3.24
N TRP A 1069 -18.44 -17.01 2.28
CA TRP A 1069 -17.38 -18.01 2.42
C TRP A 1069 -16.02 -17.36 2.66
N LEU A 1070 -15.70 -16.26 1.97
CA LEU A 1070 -14.47 -15.50 2.20
C LEU A 1070 -14.38 -14.97 3.63
N LEU A 1071 -15.49 -14.49 4.19
CA LEU A 1071 -15.52 -13.99 5.57
C LEU A 1071 -15.30 -15.12 6.58
N ILE A 1072 -15.78 -16.33 6.28
CA ILE A 1072 -15.73 -17.50 7.17
C ILE A 1072 -14.39 -18.26 7.08
N LEU A 1073 -13.56 -17.99 6.08
CA LEU A 1073 -12.32 -18.71 5.83
C LEU A 1073 -11.34 -18.69 7.01
N ASP A 1074 -11.34 -17.62 7.80
CA ASP A 1074 -10.51 -17.48 9.01
C ASP A 1074 -10.99 -18.36 10.20
N ALA A 1075 -12.20 -18.91 10.15
CA ALA A 1075 -12.72 -19.86 11.14
C ALA A 1075 -12.29 -21.32 10.87
N LEU A 1076 -11.60 -21.58 9.76
CA LEU A 1076 -11.03 -22.91 9.47
C LEU A 1076 -9.70 -23.10 10.22
N ILE A 1077 -9.60 -24.18 11.00
CA ILE A 1077 -8.40 -24.51 11.78
C ILE A 1077 -7.23 -24.83 10.82
N PRO A 1078 -5.97 -24.52 11.17
CA PRO A 1078 -4.80 -24.93 10.40
C PRO A 1078 -4.73 -26.44 10.09
N SER A 1079 -5.19 -27.32 10.99
CA SER A 1079 -5.27 -28.76 10.72
C SER A 1079 -6.22 -29.07 9.57
N VAL A 1080 -7.44 -28.53 9.63
CA VAL A 1080 -8.47 -28.73 8.60
C VAL A 1080 -8.03 -28.12 7.28
N THR A 1081 -7.47 -26.91 7.28
CA THR A 1081 -6.93 -26.30 6.04
C THR A 1081 -5.76 -27.08 5.47
N HIS A 1082 -4.86 -27.62 6.30
CA HIS A 1082 -3.75 -28.46 5.85
C HIS A 1082 -4.25 -29.81 5.31
N GLN A 1083 -5.18 -30.47 5.99
CA GLN A 1083 -5.77 -31.76 5.61
C GLN A 1083 -6.58 -31.64 4.32
N LEU A 1084 -7.39 -30.59 4.18
CA LEU A 1084 -8.10 -30.29 2.95
C LEU A 1084 -7.14 -29.82 1.85
N ARG A 1085 -5.91 -29.40 2.17
CA ARG A 1085 -4.99 -28.71 1.25
C ARG A 1085 -5.54 -27.38 0.72
N LEU A 1086 -6.44 -26.74 1.48
CA LEU A 1086 -6.95 -25.40 1.21
C LEU A 1086 -5.80 -24.40 1.43
N ARG A 1087 -5.00 -24.18 0.39
CA ARG A 1087 -3.99 -23.12 0.40
C ARG A 1087 -4.71 -21.77 0.34
N LYS A 1088 -4.17 -20.77 1.01
CA LYS A 1088 -4.65 -19.38 0.93
C LYS A 1088 -4.82 -18.87 -0.51
N TYR A 1089 -4.04 -19.40 -1.45
CA TYR A 1089 -4.16 -19.10 -2.89
C TYR A 1089 -5.51 -19.51 -3.50
N PHE A 1090 -6.24 -20.47 -2.92
CA PHE A 1090 -7.58 -20.83 -3.39
C PHE A 1090 -8.60 -19.73 -3.12
N ALA A 1091 -8.40 -18.91 -2.08
CA ALA A 1091 -9.24 -17.75 -1.79
C ALA A 1091 -9.02 -16.61 -2.80
N LEU A 1092 -7.83 -16.52 -3.41
CA LEU A 1092 -7.49 -15.40 -4.30
C LEU A 1092 -8.40 -15.31 -5.54
N PRO A 1093 -8.64 -16.38 -6.34
CA PRO A 1093 -9.60 -16.33 -7.44
C PRO A 1093 -11.01 -15.92 -7.01
N VAL A 1094 -11.45 -16.36 -5.82
CA VAL A 1094 -12.77 -16.01 -5.28
C VAL A 1094 -12.83 -14.54 -4.91
N ILE A 1095 -11.80 -14.00 -4.24
CA ILE A 1095 -11.71 -12.57 -3.91
C ILE A 1095 -11.70 -11.74 -5.19
N VAL A 1096 -10.88 -12.13 -6.18
CA VAL A 1096 -10.82 -11.44 -7.47
C VAL A 1096 -12.19 -11.48 -8.16
N LEU A 1097 -12.85 -12.63 -8.21
CA LEU A 1097 -14.20 -12.73 -8.80
C LEU A 1097 -15.20 -11.81 -8.09
N VAL A 1098 -15.25 -11.87 -6.76
CA VAL A 1098 -16.18 -11.08 -5.96
C VAL A 1098 -15.96 -9.57 -6.18
N LEU A 1099 -14.70 -9.14 -6.18
CA LEU A 1099 -14.31 -7.75 -6.42
C LEU A 1099 -14.59 -7.32 -7.85
N VAL A 1100 -14.22 -8.12 -8.84
CA VAL A 1100 -14.44 -7.82 -10.26
C VAL A 1100 -15.93 -7.75 -10.57
N ALA A 1101 -16.74 -8.71 -10.11
CA ALA A 1101 -18.19 -8.66 -10.32
C ALA A 1101 -18.80 -7.39 -9.70
N ALA A 1102 -18.43 -7.05 -8.46
CA ALA A 1102 -18.90 -5.83 -7.82
C ALA A 1102 -18.46 -4.57 -8.60
N SER A 1103 -17.18 -4.47 -8.97
CA SER A 1103 -16.63 -3.35 -9.73
C SER A 1103 -17.26 -3.20 -11.11
N VAL A 1104 -17.50 -4.30 -11.84
CA VAL A 1104 -18.14 -4.26 -13.15
C VAL A 1104 -19.61 -3.87 -13.03
N CYS A 1105 -20.32 -4.31 -11.99
CA CYS A 1105 -21.67 -3.81 -11.71
C CYS A 1105 -21.69 -2.30 -11.43
N ALA A 1106 -20.78 -1.80 -10.59
CA ALA A 1106 -20.69 -0.36 -10.35
C ALA A 1106 -20.34 0.39 -11.64
N LEU A 1107 -19.40 -0.10 -12.44
CA LEU A 1107 -19.06 0.52 -13.71
C LEU A 1107 -20.25 0.51 -14.67
N GLY A 1108 -20.98 -0.61 -14.77
CA GLY A 1108 -22.19 -0.70 -15.59
C GLY A 1108 -23.27 0.31 -15.15
N LEU A 1109 -23.46 0.49 -13.84
CA LEU A 1109 -24.35 1.51 -13.27
C LEU A 1109 -23.88 2.93 -13.60
N LEU A 1110 -22.57 3.18 -13.56
CA LEU A 1110 -22.00 4.48 -13.92
C LEU A 1110 -22.10 4.77 -15.42
N MET A 1111 -22.14 3.75 -16.29
CA MET A 1111 -21.97 3.94 -17.72
C MET A 1111 -23.25 3.86 -18.55
N ASP A 1112 -24.18 2.96 -18.21
CA ASP A 1112 -25.37 2.68 -19.03
C ASP A 1112 -26.60 2.46 -18.13
N GLY A 1113 -26.78 3.43 -17.21
CA GLY A 1113 -27.69 3.37 -16.07
C GLY A 1113 -29.13 3.02 -16.39
N ASP A 1114 -29.60 3.20 -17.63
CA ASP A 1114 -31.00 2.99 -18.00
C ASP A 1114 -31.30 1.65 -18.69
N LYS A 1115 -30.30 0.99 -19.29
CA LYS A 1115 -30.54 -0.19 -20.15
C LYS A 1115 -30.52 -1.52 -19.40
N LEU A 1116 -29.51 -1.72 -18.55
CA LEU A 1116 -29.31 -2.98 -17.82
C LEU A 1116 -29.89 -2.92 -16.42
N PHE A 1117 -29.77 -1.78 -15.77
CA PHE A 1117 -30.18 -1.59 -14.39
C PHE A 1117 -31.39 -0.69 -14.38
N SER A 1118 -32.52 -1.18 -13.88
CA SER A 1118 -33.68 -0.32 -13.73
C SER A 1118 -33.56 0.38 -12.39
N SER A 1119 -33.08 1.62 -12.37
CA SER A 1119 -33.11 2.41 -11.15
C SER A 1119 -34.55 2.47 -10.63
N ARG A 1120 -34.74 2.08 -9.37
CA ARG A 1120 -36.02 2.13 -8.67
C ARG A 1120 -35.87 3.00 -7.44
N LEU A 1121 -36.95 3.68 -7.11
CA LEU A 1121 -37.06 4.42 -5.86
C LEU A 1121 -37.24 3.40 -4.73
N LEU A 1122 -36.14 3.05 -4.05
CA LEU A 1122 -36.13 2.07 -2.96
C LEU A 1122 -36.84 2.62 -1.73
N TRP A 1123 -36.60 3.90 -1.45
CA TRP A 1123 -37.22 4.59 -0.33
C TRP A 1123 -37.46 6.05 -0.68
N SER A 1124 -38.71 6.48 -0.51
CA SER A 1124 -39.15 7.86 -0.66
C SER A 1124 -39.68 8.31 0.68
N MET A 1125 -39.12 9.37 1.24
CA MET A 1125 -39.65 9.98 2.44
C MET A 1125 -39.98 11.44 2.14
N ARG A 1126 -41.26 11.78 2.27
CA ARG A 1126 -41.79 13.13 2.07
C ARG A 1126 -42.17 13.69 3.42
N LEU A 1127 -41.40 14.66 3.91
CA LEU A 1127 -41.77 15.40 5.11
C LEU A 1127 -42.37 16.73 4.67
N THR A 1128 -43.62 16.95 5.07
CA THR A 1128 -44.29 18.23 4.89
C THR A 1128 -43.40 19.33 5.49
N ASN A 1129 -43.03 20.30 4.65
CA ASN A 1129 -42.16 21.46 4.95
C ASN A 1129 -40.63 21.26 4.91
N ILE A 1130 -40.11 20.04 4.75
CA ILE A 1130 -38.64 19.79 4.80
C ILE A 1130 -38.10 19.26 3.46
N GLY A 1131 -38.97 18.68 2.63
CA GLY A 1131 -38.65 18.26 1.26
C GLY A 1131 -38.72 16.75 1.07
N ASP A 1132 -38.34 16.32 -0.14
CA ASP A 1132 -38.40 14.92 -0.56
C ASP A 1132 -37.00 14.30 -0.53
N PHE A 1133 -36.85 13.20 0.23
CA PHE A 1133 -35.68 12.34 0.20
C PHE A 1133 -35.98 11.08 -0.61
N ASN A 1134 -35.29 10.96 -1.74
CA ASN A 1134 -35.44 9.85 -2.67
C ASN A 1134 -34.14 9.07 -2.72
N LEU A 1135 -34.14 7.88 -2.12
CA LEU A 1135 -33.04 6.92 -2.19
C LEU A 1135 -33.30 5.95 -3.34
N HIS A 1136 -32.46 6.03 -4.37
CA HIS A 1136 -32.55 5.17 -5.53
C HIS A 1136 -31.62 3.96 -5.35
N THR A 1137 -32.05 2.79 -5.82
CA THR A 1137 -31.32 1.53 -5.65
C THR A 1137 -29.93 1.57 -6.30
N ASP A 1138 -29.76 2.31 -7.40
CA ASP A 1138 -28.50 2.47 -8.14
C ASP A 1138 -27.43 3.22 -7.32
N SER A 1139 -27.81 4.35 -6.74
CA SER A 1139 -26.96 5.18 -5.87
C SER A 1139 -26.50 4.38 -4.66
N LEU A 1140 -27.42 3.63 -4.04
CA LEU A 1140 -27.12 2.75 -2.92
C LEU A 1140 -26.23 1.58 -3.35
N ALA A 1141 -26.46 0.97 -4.51
CA ALA A 1141 -25.63 -0.13 -5.02
C ALA A 1141 -24.18 0.32 -5.27
N VAL A 1142 -23.97 1.42 -6.01
CA VAL A 1142 -22.63 1.95 -6.31
C VAL A 1142 -21.89 2.28 -5.02
N GLN A 1143 -22.59 2.91 -4.08
CA GLN A 1143 -22.06 3.21 -2.76
C GLN A 1143 -21.60 1.95 -2.01
N ARG A 1144 -22.42 0.88 -1.97
CA ARG A 1144 -22.05 -0.39 -1.33
C ARG A 1144 -20.89 -1.07 -2.05
N VAL A 1145 -20.83 -1.01 -3.38
CA VAL A 1145 -19.68 -1.51 -4.14
C VAL A 1145 -18.41 -0.78 -3.73
N VAL A 1146 -18.40 0.55 -3.70
CA VAL A 1146 -17.21 1.33 -3.30
C VAL A 1146 -16.77 0.96 -1.87
N THR A 1147 -17.74 0.77 -0.96
CA THR A 1147 -17.46 0.32 0.41
C THR A 1147 -16.83 -1.07 0.43
N ILE A 1148 -17.41 -2.03 -0.28
CA ILE A 1148 -16.99 -3.43 -0.27
C ILE A 1148 -15.65 -3.59 -0.98
N VAL A 1149 -15.47 -2.97 -2.14
CA VAL A 1149 -14.21 -3.00 -2.89
C VAL A 1149 -13.12 -2.31 -2.08
N GLY A 1150 -13.41 -1.13 -1.53
CA GLY A 1150 -12.51 -0.43 -0.61
C GLY A 1150 -12.17 -1.31 0.60
N TRP A 1151 -13.15 -1.79 1.36
CA TRP A 1151 -12.86 -2.58 2.56
C TRP A 1151 -12.16 -3.91 2.26
N SER A 1152 -12.59 -4.62 1.22
CA SER A 1152 -12.11 -5.97 0.88
C SER A 1152 -10.77 -5.97 0.13
N ALA A 1153 -10.32 -4.84 -0.43
CA ALA A 1153 -8.96 -4.71 -0.94
C ALA A 1153 -7.91 -5.00 0.16
N ARG A 1154 -8.26 -4.83 1.44
CA ARG A 1154 -7.47 -5.28 2.59
C ARG A 1154 -7.15 -6.78 2.51
N LEU A 1155 -8.12 -7.62 2.17
CA LEU A 1155 -7.94 -9.07 2.09
C LEU A 1155 -6.93 -9.44 1.00
N VAL A 1156 -6.94 -8.71 -0.12
CA VAL A 1156 -5.96 -8.88 -1.22
C VAL A 1156 -4.55 -8.49 -0.75
N VAL A 1157 -4.41 -7.39 0.00
CA VAL A 1157 -3.13 -6.91 0.51
C VAL A 1157 -2.55 -7.83 1.59
N GLU A 1158 -3.40 -8.52 2.36
CA GLU A 1158 -2.98 -9.41 3.44
C GLU A 1158 -2.51 -10.79 2.97
N LEU A 1159 -3.02 -11.29 1.83
CA LEU A 1159 -2.65 -12.55 1.17
C LEU A 1159 -1.26 -12.51 0.52
#